data_AF-A0A946CGK2-F1
#
_entry.id   AF-A0A946CGK2-F1
#
_cell.length_a   1.000
_cell.length_b   1.000
_cell.length_c   1.000
_cell.angle_alpha   90.00
_cell.angle_beta   90.00
_cell.angle_gamma   90.00
#
_symmetry.space_group_name_H-M   'P 1'
#
loop_
_entity.id
_entity.type
_entity.pdbx_description
1 polymer ?
#
loop_
_entity_poly.entity_id
_entity_poly.type
_entity_poly.pdbx_seq_one_letter_code
_entity_poly.pdbx_strand_id
1 'polypeptide(L)'
;MKYLNTIFISLLLSPTLVAQSTDDNYWAYQPVQKVSVPPVKDSSTRNPIDAFIFAGLRENGIKPNERADKVRLRRRLSYDLTGLPPEKKEMSWQELVDHTLDSPRFGEKMASHWLDLVRYSETNGFERDSAKPDIWRYRDYVIKSFNENKRYDRFILEQLAGDQLPDKTLDSCVATGFMALMQRDDEPADRPQAHADRISDIVDVASEAFMGTTMGCAKCHDHKVDPISQADYFSMMSFFDGVRQDLFKSANHTWNDPEVIRKREEEKQVNRGQIEELWGKVDRQLLEPYLKRSKNPRDIKTSWVFLPKVPKAPGWSLPSFDANGAGFKKLDKVPRNKMVTLRSEFGLQEIPKQFLVYLKGELQHLQIFINGAPVHEGVIEKVHGEIFVPLPIEELTTGKNVIGIITKFNRNRPEIKITREPVHDLNGDQFASIHSGMIARIFGDGFGSKMKPLQQRRRDLERPIQGVRYHGVHEEGQVAAPRIHTRGSVHAQGDEVPIAFPAMLDSAKLKPKRNRLEFAKWITSPEHPTTARVWVNRLWQYCFGAGLVESSNEFGKLGTGVSNQKLLDWLAGELVKSGWDTKHILRLILNSSTYQLSSKGMNDKDPTNRLHWKYSSRRLTAEEIWDSYLVLTNQMKFEIGGPPVRPKMPDAVLQTSSRPRNVWPPSPGDSA
;
A
#
# COMPACT_ATOMS: atom_id res chain seq x y z
N MET A 1 -33.74 -61.72 -33.01
CA MET A 1 -32.40 -61.13 -32.84
C MET A 1 -32.12 -60.29 -34.09
N LYS A 2 -32.32 -58.95 -34.05
CA LYS A 2 -31.33 -57.91 -33.69
C LYS A 2 -30.27 -57.76 -34.80
N TYR A 3 -30.07 -56.67 -35.56
CA TYR A 3 -30.28 -55.20 -35.42
C TYR A 3 -30.53 -54.62 -36.85
N LEU A 4 -31.57 -53.83 -37.18
CA LEU A 4 -31.80 -52.39 -36.93
C LEU A 4 -30.66 -51.45 -37.37
N ASN A 5 -30.67 -51.09 -38.67
CA ASN A 5 -30.01 -49.89 -39.20
C ASN A 5 -30.93 -48.68 -38.93
N THR A 6 -30.63 -47.94 -37.86
CA THR A 6 -31.29 -46.68 -37.55
C THR A 6 -30.67 -45.56 -38.39
N ILE A 7 -31.44 -45.06 -39.34
CA ILE A 7 -31.21 -43.79 -40.02
C ILE A 7 -31.37 -42.69 -38.95
N PHE A 8 -30.26 -42.12 -38.49
CA PHE A 8 -30.27 -40.87 -37.71
C PHE A 8 -30.24 -39.70 -38.69
N ILE A 9 -31.43 -39.21 -39.07
CA ILE A 9 -31.61 -37.84 -39.56
C ILE A 9 -31.44 -36.95 -38.33
N SER A 10 -30.22 -36.45 -38.10
CA SER A 10 -30.02 -35.29 -37.23
C SER A 10 -30.32 -34.05 -38.08
N LEU A 11 -31.40 -33.35 -37.74
CA LEU A 11 -31.73 -32.06 -38.31
C LEU A 11 -30.57 -31.09 -38.07
N LEU A 12 -29.89 -30.74 -39.15
CA LEU A 12 -29.16 -29.49 -39.28
C LEU A 12 -30.17 -28.34 -39.26
N LEU A 13 -30.49 -27.85 -38.06
CA LEU A 13 -31.09 -26.54 -37.84
C LEU A 13 -30.25 -25.83 -36.78
N SER A 14 -29.17 -25.20 -37.24
CA SER A 14 -28.60 -24.05 -36.55
C SER A 14 -28.68 -22.90 -37.53
N PRO A 15 -29.58 -21.93 -37.33
CA PRO A 15 -29.56 -20.73 -38.14
C PRO A 15 -28.28 -19.97 -37.78
N THR A 16 -27.51 -19.67 -38.82
CA THR A 16 -26.53 -18.60 -38.87
C THR A 16 -27.15 -17.33 -38.30
N LEU A 17 -26.88 -17.03 -37.03
CA LEU A 17 -26.95 -15.68 -36.50
C LEU A 17 -25.53 -15.26 -36.10
N VAL A 18 -24.96 -14.45 -37.00
CA VAL A 18 -23.61 -13.87 -36.95
C VAL A 18 -22.51 -14.93 -36.83
N ALA A 19 -22.05 -15.38 -37.99
CA ALA A 19 -20.80 -16.12 -38.12
C ALA A 19 -19.67 -15.39 -37.38
N GLN A 20 -18.90 -16.16 -36.60
CA GLN A 20 -17.52 -15.85 -36.25
C GLN A 20 -16.81 -15.33 -37.51
N SER A 21 -16.55 -14.02 -37.58
CA SER A 21 -15.47 -13.55 -38.44
C SER A 21 -14.19 -14.02 -37.77
N THR A 22 -13.63 -15.12 -38.27
CA THR A 22 -12.20 -15.42 -38.14
C THR A 22 -11.43 -14.41 -38.97
N ASP A 23 -11.50 -13.14 -38.56
CA ASP A 23 -10.78 -12.08 -39.23
C ASP A 23 -9.34 -12.14 -38.74
N ASP A 24 -8.39 -12.37 -39.65
CA ASP A 24 -6.95 -12.27 -39.40
C ASP A 24 -6.50 -10.85 -39.01
N ASN A 25 -7.43 -9.91 -38.89
CA ASN A 25 -7.20 -8.50 -38.62
C ASN A 25 -7.00 -8.14 -37.14
N TYR A 26 -7.13 -9.09 -36.20
CA TYR A 26 -6.95 -8.86 -34.76
C TYR A 26 -7.68 -7.60 -34.26
N TRP A 27 -9.02 -7.59 -34.45
CA TRP A 27 -9.88 -6.40 -34.29
C TRP A 27 -9.64 -5.60 -32.99
N ALA A 28 -9.37 -6.29 -31.89
CA ALA A 28 -9.21 -5.70 -30.56
C ALA A 28 -7.98 -4.80 -30.47
N TYR A 29 -6.94 -5.11 -31.24
CA TYR A 29 -5.66 -4.39 -31.22
C TYR A 29 -5.63 -3.24 -32.24
N GLN A 30 -6.67 -3.10 -33.07
CA GLN A 30 -6.82 -1.97 -33.97
C GLN A 30 -7.26 -0.71 -33.22
N PRO A 31 -6.89 0.50 -33.68
CA PRO A 31 -7.37 1.75 -33.09
C PRO A 31 -8.90 1.82 -32.98
N VAL A 32 -9.40 2.54 -31.97
CA VAL A 32 -10.84 2.78 -31.80
C VAL A 32 -11.39 3.58 -32.99
N GLN A 33 -12.40 3.05 -33.67
CA GLN A 33 -12.97 3.71 -34.85
C GLN A 33 -13.91 4.86 -34.45
N LYS A 34 -13.88 5.93 -35.23
CA LYS A 34 -14.88 7.01 -35.12
C LYS A 34 -16.18 6.55 -35.78
N VAL A 35 -17.15 6.16 -34.97
CA VAL A 35 -18.44 5.64 -35.45
C VAL A 35 -19.54 6.69 -35.32
N SER A 36 -20.29 6.94 -36.40
CA SER A 36 -21.51 7.76 -36.36
C SER A 36 -22.72 6.93 -35.93
N VAL A 37 -23.63 7.55 -35.17
CA VAL A 37 -24.89 6.91 -34.74
C VAL A 37 -25.74 6.54 -35.96
N PRO A 38 -26.28 5.31 -36.07
CA PRO A 38 -27.13 4.91 -37.18
C PRO A 38 -28.38 5.79 -37.28
N PRO A 39 -28.87 6.10 -38.49
CA PRO A 39 -30.05 6.95 -38.69
C PRO A 39 -31.37 6.18 -38.45
N VAL A 40 -31.44 5.41 -37.36
CA VAL A 40 -32.64 4.67 -36.97
C VAL A 40 -33.58 5.63 -36.23
N LYS A 41 -34.70 5.96 -36.88
CA LYS A 41 -35.80 6.72 -36.26
C LYS A 41 -36.98 5.79 -36.02
N ASP A 42 -37.14 5.37 -34.77
CA ASP A 42 -38.26 4.58 -34.25
C ASP A 42 -38.85 5.31 -33.04
N SER A 43 -40.14 5.16 -32.76
CA SER A 43 -40.75 5.68 -31.52
C SER A 43 -40.11 5.08 -30.26
N SER A 44 -39.47 3.91 -30.40
CA SER A 44 -38.75 3.24 -29.32
C SER A 44 -37.30 3.72 -29.13
N THR A 45 -36.73 4.49 -30.06
CA THR A 45 -35.32 4.94 -29.98
C THR A 45 -35.22 6.16 -29.05
N ARG A 46 -34.61 6.01 -27.86
CA ARG A 46 -34.46 7.12 -26.90
C ARG A 46 -33.08 7.75 -26.93
N ASN A 47 -32.05 6.95 -27.18
CA ASN A 47 -30.67 7.43 -27.24
C ASN A 47 -29.84 6.64 -28.27
N PRO A 48 -28.56 7.01 -28.50
CA PRO A 48 -27.72 6.35 -29.50
C PRO A 48 -27.57 4.83 -29.34
N ILE A 49 -27.56 4.29 -28.11
CA ILE A 49 -27.45 2.84 -27.86
C ILE A 49 -28.60 2.11 -28.55
N ASP A 50 -29.82 2.63 -28.41
CA ASP A 50 -31.01 2.06 -29.04
C ASP A 50 -30.88 2.04 -30.57
N ALA A 51 -30.30 3.08 -31.17
CA ALA A 51 -30.11 3.13 -32.61
C ALA A 51 -29.16 2.03 -33.11
N PHE A 52 -28.08 1.74 -32.38
CA PHE A 52 -27.16 0.64 -32.72
C PHE A 52 -27.80 -0.74 -32.53
N ILE A 53 -28.49 -0.96 -31.42
CA ILE A 53 -29.14 -2.24 -31.13
C ILE A 53 -30.27 -2.49 -32.13
N PHE A 54 -31.15 -1.51 -32.36
CA PHE A 54 -32.28 -1.68 -33.28
C PHE A 54 -31.86 -1.77 -34.74
N ALA A 55 -30.75 -1.17 -35.14
CA ALA A 55 -30.16 -1.43 -36.46
C ALA A 55 -29.82 -2.93 -36.61
N GLY A 56 -29.08 -3.50 -35.65
CA GLY A 56 -28.73 -4.93 -35.67
C GLY A 56 -29.95 -5.86 -35.59
N LEU A 57 -30.96 -5.53 -34.78
CA LEU A 57 -32.20 -6.30 -34.72
C LEU A 57 -32.95 -6.29 -36.06
N ARG A 58 -33.04 -5.12 -36.72
CA ARG A 58 -33.71 -4.98 -38.02
C ARG A 58 -32.99 -5.76 -39.11
N GLU A 59 -31.67 -5.70 -39.16
CA GLU A 59 -30.84 -6.48 -40.10
C GLU A 59 -31.09 -7.99 -39.96
N ASN A 60 -31.40 -8.47 -38.75
CA ASN A 60 -31.69 -9.88 -38.48
C ASN A 60 -33.19 -10.22 -38.48
N GLY A 61 -34.07 -9.25 -38.82
CA GLY A 61 -35.51 -9.44 -38.84
C GLY A 61 -36.08 -9.84 -37.47
N ILE A 62 -35.54 -9.25 -36.40
CA ILE A 62 -35.98 -9.40 -35.01
C ILE A 62 -36.59 -8.07 -34.55
N LYS A 63 -37.66 -8.15 -33.75
CA LYS A 63 -38.26 -6.99 -33.10
C LYS A 63 -37.82 -6.93 -31.64
N PRO A 64 -37.52 -5.72 -31.11
CA PRO A 64 -37.28 -5.57 -29.68
C PRO A 64 -38.55 -5.88 -28.89
N ASN A 65 -38.36 -6.32 -27.65
CA ASN A 65 -39.47 -6.61 -26.75
C ASN A 65 -40.22 -5.34 -26.31
N GLU A 66 -41.35 -5.52 -25.65
CA GLU A 66 -42.01 -4.40 -24.98
C GLU A 66 -41.17 -3.87 -23.80
N ARG A 67 -41.44 -2.63 -23.38
CA ARG A 67 -40.85 -2.06 -22.16
C ARG A 67 -41.33 -2.85 -20.93
N ALA A 68 -40.45 -3.11 -19.98
CA ALA A 68 -40.82 -3.72 -18.70
C ALA A 68 -41.73 -2.80 -17.87
N ASP A 69 -42.55 -3.40 -17.01
CA ASP A 69 -43.38 -2.66 -16.06
C ASP A 69 -42.52 -1.89 -15.03
N LYS A 70 -43.09 -0.81 -14.46
CA LYS A 70 -42.38 0.10 -13.55
C LYS A 70 -41.79 -0.61 -12.33
N VAL A 71 -42.50 -1.60 -11.78
CA VAL A 71 -42.05 -2.33 -10.57
C VAL A 71 -40.80 -3.15 -10.89
N ARG A 72 -40.79 -3.88 -12.01
CA ARG A 72 -39.60 -4.61 -12.48
C ARG A 72 -38.43 -3.70 -12.76
N LEU A 73 -38.64 -2.56 -13.42
CA LEU A 73 -37.57 -1.61 -13.74
C LEU A 73 -36.94 -1.02 -12.47
N ARG A 74 -37.74 -0.63 -11.48
CA ARG A 74 -37.25 -0.12 -10.20
C ARG A 74 -36.46 -1.17 -9.43
N ARG A 75 -36.98 -2.40 -9.36
CA ARG A 75 -36.29 -3.51 -8.71
C ARG A 75 -34.95 -3.80 -9.40
N ARG A 76 -34.94 -3.90 -10.73
CA ARG A 76 -33.74 -4.12 -11.55
C ARG A 76 -32.68 -3.07 -11.25
N LEU A 77 -33.00 -1.79 -11.46
CA LEU A 77 -32.08 -0.67 -11.23
C LEU A 77 -31.50 -0.67 -9.82
N SER A 78 -32.34 -0.90 -8.80
CA SER A 78 -31.89 -0.93 -7.41
C SER A 78 -30.87 -2.04 -7.15
N TYR A 79 -31.17 -3.29 -7.51
CA TYR A 79 -30.22 -4.38 -7.27
C TYR A 79 -28.98 -4.28 -8.14
N ASP A 80 -29.12 -3.83 -9.39
CA ASP A 80 -27.98 -3.69 -10.28
C ASP A 80 -27.02 -2.63 -9.72
N LEU A 81 -27.51 -1.46 -9.32
CA LEU A 81 -26.64 -0.37 -8.86
C LEU A 81 -26.28 -0.39 -7.38
N THR A 82 -27.11 -0.90 -6.47
CA THR A 82 -26.84 -0.84 -5.02
C THR A 82 -26.76 -2.20 -4.35
N GLY A 83 -27.19 -3.28 -5.03
CA GLY A 83 -27.36 -4.60 -4.41
C GLY A 83 -28.53 -4.70 -3.41
N LEU A 84 -29.28 -3.61 -3.20
CA LEU A 84 -30.33 -3.52 -2.17
C LEU A 84 -31.73 -3.46 -2.79
N PRO A 85 -32.78 -3.82 -2.04
CA PRO A 85 -34.17 -3.65 -2.48
C PRO A 85 -34.50 -2.16 -2.70
N PRO A 86 -35.42 -1.85 -3.64
CA PRO A 86 -35.75 -0.47 -3.98
C PRO A 86 -36.44 0.27 -2.84
N GLU A 87 -36.11 1.54 -2.68
CA GLU A 87 -36.82 2.44 -1.77
C GLU A 87 -38.25 2.70 -2.24
N LYS A 88 -39.14 3.01 -1.28
CA LYS A 88 -40.56 3.30 -1.55
C LYS A 88 -40.81 4.69 -2.17
N LYS A 89 -39.79 5.52 -2.31
CA LYS A 89 -39.92 6.90 -2.82
C LYS A 89 -40.30 6.91 -4.31
N GLU A 90 -41.36 7.62 -4.67
CA GLU A 90 -41.78 7.77 -6.08
C GLU A 90 -40.97 8.86 -6.78
N MET A 91 -40.38 8.52 -7.93
CA MET A 91 -39.52 9.38 -8.74
C MET A 91 -39.73 9.06 -10.23
N SER A 92 -39.45 10.03 -11.13
CA SER A 92 -39.35 9.72 -12.56
C SER A 92 -38.16 8.76 -12.83
N TRP A 93 -38.11 8.15 -14.01
CA TRP A 93 -37.03 7.22 -14.33
C TRP A 93 -35.65 7.88 -14.29
N GLN A 94 -35.53 9.10 -14.82
CA GLN A 94 -34.27 9.85 -14.85
C GLN A 94 -33.82 10.21 -13.42
N GLU A 95 -34.72 10.79 -12.62
CA GLU A 95 -34.44 11.11 -11.22
C GLU A 95 -34.05 9.86 -10.41
N LEU A 96 -34.70 8.72 -10.68
CA LEU A 96 -34.36 7.46 -10.02
C LEU A 96 -32.97 6.96 -10.41
N VAL A 97 -32.58 7.04 -11.68
CA VAL A 97 -31.23 6.67 -12.15
C VAL A 97 -30.18 7.53 -11.46
N ASP A 98 -30.34 8.85 -11.45
CA ASP A 98 -29.39 9.77 -10.81
C ASP A 98 -29.33 9.55 -9.30
N HIS A 99 -30.50 9.45 -8.63
CA HIS A 99 -30.57 9.18 -7.20
C HIS A 99 -29.86 7.88 -6.81
N THR A 100 -29.98 6.83 -7.63
CA THR A 100 -29.35 5.54 -7.35
C THR A 100 -27.84 5.57 -7.61
N LEU A 101 -27.38 6.27 -8.66
CA LEU A 101 -25.96 6.47 -8.94
C LEU A 101 -25.25 7.36 -7.91
N ASP A 102 -25.97 8.27 -7.26
CA ASP A 102 -25.45 9.14 -6.20
C ASP A 102 -25.47 8.48 -4.82
N SER A 103 -26.10 7.32 -4.68
CA SER A 103 -26.09 6.55 -3.44
C SER A 103 -24.68 6.05 -3.11
N PRO A 104 -24.21 6.17 -1.85
CA PRO A 104 -22.93 5.58 -1.43
C PRO A 104 -22.84 4.05 -1.62
N ARG A 105 -24.00 3.38 -1.73
CA ARG A 105 -24.11 1.93 -2.00
C ARG A 105 -23.67 1.57 -3.42
N PHE A 106 -23.72 2.53 -4.34
CA PHE A 106 -23.23 2.36 -5.70
C PHE A 106 -21.76 1.96 -5.72
N GLY A 107 -20.93 2.67 -4.96
CA GLY A 107 -19.50 2.38 -4.87
C GLY A 107 -19.21 1.01 -4.26
N GLU A 108 -19.98 0.56 -3.26
CA GLU A 108 -19.83 -0.79 -2.69
C GLU A 108 -20.17 -1.87 -3.70
N LYS A 109 -21.28 -1.71 -4.43
CA LYS A 109 -21.72 -2.67 -5.44
C LYS A 109 -20.75 -2.74 -6.62
N MET A 110 -20.28 -1.61 -7.12
CA MET A 110 -19.26 -1.58 -8.19
C MET A 110 -17.92 -2.12 -7.69
N ALA A 111 -17.53 -1.80 -6.46
CA ALA A 111 -16.29 -2.29 -5.87
C ALA A 111 -16.29 -3.80 -5.70
N SER A 112 -17.40 -4.45 -5.31
CA SER A 112 -17.41 -5.91 -5.16
C SER A 112 -17.02 -6.62 -6.45
N HIS A 113 -17.59 -6.20 -7.58
CA HIS A 113 -17.22 -6.73 -8.90
C HIS A 113 -15.76 -6.43 -9.27
N TRP A 114 -15.25 -5.24 -8.94
CA TRP A 114 -13.85 -4.90 -9.17
C TRP A 114 -12.89 -5.75 -8.33
N LEU A 115 -13.23 -5.94 -7.05
CA LEU A 115 -12.39 -6.65 -6.09
C LEU A 115 -12.28 -8.14 -6.42
N ASP A 116 -13.35 -8.75 -6.95
CA ASP A 116 -13.29 -10.11 -7.50
C ASP A 116 -12.33 -10.18 -8.70
N LEU A 117 -12.43 -9.23 -9.63
CA LEU A 117 -11.57 -9.16 -10.82
C LEU A 117 -10.07 -9.07 -10.46
N VAL A 118 -9.75 -8.32 -9.40
CA VAL A 118 -8.36 -8.12 -8.96
C VAL A 118 -7.92 -9.10 -7.86
N ARG A 119 -8.72 -10.15 -7.60
CA ARG A 119 -8.45 -11.21 -6.61
C ARG A 119 -8.13 -10.65 -5.22
N TYR A 120 -8.93 -9.67 -4.79
CA TYR A 120 -8.76 -9.06 -3.48
C TYR A 120 -8.88 -10.10 -2.35
N SER A 121 -7.92 -10.08 -1.43
CA SER A 121 -7.97 -10.87 -0.20
C SER A 121 -7.31 -10.12 0.96
N GLU A 122 -7.85 -10.33 2.17
CA GLU A 122 -7.26 -9.84 3.43
C GLU A 122 -6.09 -10.71 3.91
N THR A 123 -5.84 -11.85 3.26
CA THR A 123 -4.81 -12.83 3.63
C THR A 123 -4.01 -13.29 2.42
N ASN A 124 -2.85 -13.89 2.67
CA ASN A 124 -1.92 -14.32 1.62
C ASN A 124 -2.40 -15.50 0.76
N GLY A 125 -3.40 -16.27 1.21
CA GLY A 125 -3.96 -17.40 0.48
C GLY A 125 -3.00 -18.56 0.23
N PHE A 126 -1.86 -18.63 0.90
CA PHE A 126 -0.80 -19.65 0.68
C PHE A 126 -0.28 -20.19 2.00
N GLU A 127 -0.03 -21.50 2.10
CA GLU A 127 0.52 -22.26 3.24
C GLU A 127 0.18 -21.73 4.65
N ARG A 128 0.89 -20.68 5.12
CA ARG A 128 0.70 -20.07 6.45
C ARG A 128 -0.50 -19.11 6.53
N ASP A 129 -0.98 -18.65 5.39
CA ASP A 129 -2.10 -17.75 5.16
C ASP A 129 -2.10 -16.53 6.09
N SER A 130 -0.93 -15.88 6.22
CA SER A 130 -0.78 -14.68 7.03
C SER A 130 -1.69 -13.56 6.53
N ALA A 131 -2.25 -12.77 7.47
CA ALA A 131 -3.02 -11.57 7.13
C ALA A 131 -2.14 -10.55 6.40
N LYS A 132 -2.73 -9.78 5.48
CA LYS A 132 -2.13 -8.61 4.82
C LYS A 132 -2.53 -7.35 5.61
N PRO A 133 -1.68 -6.83 6.53
CA PRO A 133 -2.11 -5.78 7.44
C PRO A 133 -2.44 -4.49 6.67
N ASP A 134 -3.56 -3.85 7.04
CA ASP A 134 -4.02 -2.59 6.45
C ASP A 134 -4.40 -2.65 4.95
N ILE A 135 -4.53 -3.84 4.34
CA ILE A 135 -4.94 -3.99 2.92
C ILE A 135 -6.39 -3.57 2.65
N TRP A 136 -7.27 -3.63 3.65
CA TRP A 136 -8.65 -3.11 3.62
C TRP A 136 -8.75 -1.65 3.16
N ARG A 137 -7.67 -0.86 3.29
CA ARG A 137 -7.61 0.49 2.74
C ARG A 137 -7.69 0.52 1.22
N TYR A 138 -7.16 -0.50 0.53
CA TYR A 138 -7.32 -0.63 -0.93
C TYR A 138 -8.79 -0.83 -1.31
N ARG A 139 -9.51 -1.70 -0.58
CA ARG A 139 -10.96 -1.88 -0.76
C ARG A 139 -11.71 -0.56 -0.59
N ASP A 140 -11.41 0.18 0.48
CA ASP A 140 -12.04 1.47 0.75
C ASP A 140 -11.70 2.52 -0.32
N TYR A 141 -10.46 2.52 -0.83
CA TYR A 141 -10.05 3.34 -1.97
C TYR A 141 -10.87 3.04 -3.23
N VAL A 142 -11.12 1.77 -3.54
CA VAL A 142 -11.94 1.36 -4.69
C VAL A 142 -13.39 1.83 -4.53
N ILE A 143 -14.00 1.59 -3.37
CA ILE A 143 -15.37 2.04 -3.05
C ILE A 143 -15.49 3.56 -3.22
N LYS A 144 -14.56 4.30 -2.61
CA LYS A 144 -14.50 5.76 -2.70
C LYS A 144 -14.34 6.23 -4.15
N SER A 145 -13.44 5.61 -4.92
CA SER A 145 -13.17 5.98 -6.30
C SER A 145 -14.42 5.87 -7.19
N PHE A 146 -15.24 4.83 -7.03
CA PHE A 146 -16.50 4.71 -7.76
C PHE A 146 -17.56 5.70 -7.29
N ASN A 147 -17.71 5.90 -5.98
CA ASN A 147 -18.68 6.87 -5.43
C ASN A 147 -18.41 8.30 -5.90
N GLU A 148 -17.15 8.72 -5.86
CA GLU A 148 -16.69 10.04 -6.32
C GLU A 148 -16.63 10.16 -7.86
N ASN A 149 -16.96 9.08 -8.58
CA ASN A 149 -16.86 9.01 -10.04
C ASN A 149 -15.46 9.42 -10.54
N LYS A 150 -14.42 8.90 -9.87
CA LYS A 150 -13.03 9.13 -10.27
C LYS A 150 -12.87 8.76 -11.73
N ARG A 151 -12.21 9.64 -12.49
CA ARG A 151 -11.90 9.39 -13.91
C ARG A 151 -11.21 8.04 -14.04
N TYR A 152 -11.68 7.20 -14.96
CA TYR A 152 -11.20 5.82 -15.07
C TYR A 152 -9.71 5.74 -15.44
N ASP A 153 -9.21 6.65 -16.27
CA ASP A 153 -7.78 6.78 -16.56
C ASP A 153 -6.96 7.06 -15.29
N ARG A 154 -7.44 7.98 -14.43
CA ARG A 154 -6.78 8.27 -13.15
C ARG A 154 -6.80 7.08 -12.20
N PHE A 155 -7.91 6.34 -12.16
CA PHE A 155 -8.03 5.14 -11.35
C PHE A 155 -7.00 4.07 -11.75
N ILE A 156 -6.77 3.85 -13.05
CA ILE A 156 -5.72 2.96 -13.55
C ILE A 156 -4.32 3.50 -13.20
N LEU A 157 -4.07 4.79 -13.46
CA LEU A 157 -2.78 5.44 -13.17
C LEU A 157 -2.37 5.27 -11.70
N GLU A 158 -3.29 5.52 -10.78
CA GLU A 158 -3.03 5.38 -9.35
C GLU A 158 -2.75 3.93 -8.95
N GLN A 159 -3.48 2.96 -9.51
CA GLN A 159 -3.25 1.55 -9.21
C GLN A 159 -1.89 1.03 -9.70
N LEU A 160 -1.41 1.50 -10.87
CA LEU A 160 -0.15 1.03 -11.45
C LEU A 160 1.07 1.83 -10.96
N ALA A 161 0.92 3.13 -10.70
CA ALA A 161 2.04 4.03 -10.45
C ALA A 161 1.73 5.17 -9.45
N GLY A 162 0.74 5.01 -8.58
CA GLY A 162 0.25 6.09 -7.71
C GLY A 162 1.27 6.66 -6.72
N ASP A 163 2.30 5.88 -6.35
CA ASP A 163 3.43 6.31 -5.52
C ASP A 163 4.47 7.17 -6.28
N GLN A 164 4.43 7.11 -7.63
CA GLN A 164 5.34 7.80 -8.55
C GLN A 164 4.72 9.06 -9.17
N LEU A 165 3.44 9.34 -8.90
CA LEU A 165 2.76 10.51 -9.42
C LEU A 165 3.33 11.81 -8.82
N PRO A 166 3.45 12.88 -9.62
CA PRO A 166 3.93 14.18 -9.12
C PRO A 166 2.97 14.78 -8.10
N ASP A 167 1.68 14.48 -8.21
CA ASP A 167 0.60 14.90 -7.32
C ASP A 167 0.17 13.78 -6.34
N LYS A 168 1.09 12.87 -5.99
CA LYS A 168 0.76 11.70 -5.15
C LYS A 168 0.10 12.10 -3.82
N THR A 169 -0.86 11.29 -3.41
CA THR A 169 -1.61 11.41 -2.15
C THR A 169 -1.54 10.08 -1.38
N LEU A 170 -2.09 10.04 -0.17
CA LEU A 170 -2.28 8.77 0.53
C LEU A 170 -3.11 7.80 -0.32
N ASP A 171 -4.20 8.27 -0.95
CA ASP A 171 -5.08 7.44 -1.77
C ASP A 171 -4.35 6.87 -2.99
N SER A 172 -3.54 7.69 -3.68
CA SER A 172 -2.76 7.18 -4.82
C SER A 172 -1.71 6.17 -4.37
N CYS A 173 -1.10 6.33 -3.20
CA CYS A 173 -0.17 5.34 -2.65
C CYS A 173 -0.89 4.04 -2.25
N VAL A 174 -2.07 4.14 -1.63
CA VAL A 174 -2.92 2.99 -1.27
C VAL A 174 -3.37 2.22 -2.51
N ALA A 175 -3.67 2.92 -3.61
CA ALA A 175 -4.08 2.30 -4.88
C ALA A 175 -3.06 1.29 -5.41
N THR A 176 -1.76 1.52 -5.16
CA THR A 176 -0.69 0.58 -5.53
C THR A 176 -0.79 -0.77 -4.82
N GLY A 177 -1.64 -0.88 -3.79
CA GLY A 177 -2.07 -2.14 -3.19
C GLY A 177 -2.65 -3.13 -4.19
N PHE A 178 -3.11 -2.70 -5.39
CA PHE A 178 -3.46 -3.57 -6.52
C PHE A 178 -2.38 -4.62 -6.83
N MET A 179 -1.10 -4.22 -6.83
CA MET A 179 0.04 -5.11 -7.04
C MET A 179 0.40 -5.97 -5.81
N ALA A 180 -0.37 -5.85 -4.73
CA ALA A 180 -0.19 -6.58 -3.47
C ALA A 180 -1.17 -7.75 -3.27
N LEU A 181 -2.17 -7.89 -4.16
CA LEU A 181 -3.36 -8.72 -3.92
C LEU A 181 -3.15 -10.22 -4.19
N MET A 182 -2.13 -10.59 -4.98
CA MET A 182 -1.83 -11.98 -5.31
C MET A 182 -1.72 -12.91 -4.09
N GLN A 183 -1.86 -14.21 -4.37
CA GLN A 183 -1.45 -15.28 -3.45
C GLN A 183 0.05 -15.18 -3.14
N ARG A 184 0.47 -15.36 -1.88
CA ARG A 184 1.86 -15.11 -1.46
C ARG A 184 2.44 -16.10 -0.48
N ASP A 185 3.64 -16.55 -0.82
CA ASP A 185 4.55 -17.17 0.11
C ASP A 185 5.27 -16.11 0.96
N ASP A 186 5.14 -16.19 2.28
CA ASP A 186 5.80 -15.29 3.23
C ASP A 186 7.15 -15.82 3.74
N GLU A 187 7.58 -17.00 3.30
CA GLU A 187 8.89 -17.57 3.56
C GLU A 187 9.40 -18.40 2.35
N PRO A 188 9.55 -17.78 1.16
CA PRO A 188 9.89 -18.52 -0.05
C PRO A 188 11.27 -19.16 0.04
N ALA A 189 11.32 -20.47 -0.20
CA ALA A 189 12.56 -21.23 -0.32
C ALA A 189 13.41 -20.77 -1.52
N ASP A 190 12.74 -20.42 -2.62
CA ASP A 190 13.34 -19.91 -3.85
C ASP A 190 12.89 -18.46 -4.10
N ARG A 191 13.71 -17.52 -3.62
CA ARG A 191 13.41 -16.08 -3.71
C ARG A 191 13.36 -15.55 -5.15
N PRO A 192 14.29 -15.92 -6.06
CA PRO A 192 14.17 -15.57 -7.47
C PRO A 192 12.86 -16.02 -8.10
N GLN A 193 12.42 -17.26 -7.84
CA GLN A 193 11.15 -17.77 -8.37
C GLN A 193 9.95 -17.01 -7.80
N ALA A 194 9.92 -16.79 -6.48
CA ALA A 194 8.85 -16.01 -5.84
C ALA A 194 8.77 -14.56 -6.35
N HIS A 195 9.91 -13.94 -6.67
CA HIS A 195 9.94 -12.64 -7.33
C HIS A 195 9.34 -12.71 -8.73
N ALA A 196 9.79 -13.66 -9.56
CA ALA A 196 9.29 -13.84 -10.92
C ALA A 196 7.79 -14.12 -10.96
N ASP A 197 7.27 -14.97 -10.08
CA ASP A 197 5.83 -15.28 -10.01
C ASP A 197 4.99 -14.08 -9.59
N ARG A 198 5.53 -13.21 -8.71
CA ARG A 198 4.85 -11.96 -8.36
C ARG A 198 4.76 -10.99 -9.52
N ILE A 199 5.86 -10.78 -10.25
CA ILE A 199 5.83 -9.86 -11.37
C ILE A 199 4.96 -10.44 -12.50
N SER A 200 5.01 -11.76 -12.71
CA SER A 200 4.13 -12.50 -13.62
C SER A 200 2.65 -12.26 -13.28
N ASP A 201 2.23 -12.42 -12.02
CA ASP A 201 0.85 -12.14 -11.60
C ASP A 201 0.46 -10.68 -11.88
N ILE A 202 1.32 -9.71 -11.56
CA ILE A 202 1.03 -8.30 -11.87
C ILE A 202 0.79 -8.08 -13.36
N VAL A 203 1.62 -8.67 -14.23
CA VAL A 203 1.50 -8.58 -15.69
C VAL A 203 0.19 -9.20 -16.16
N ASP A 204 -0.08 -10.44 -15.77
CA ASP A 204 -1.24 -11.21 -16.22
C ASP A 204 -2.54 -10.48 -15.83
N VAL A 205 -2.56 -9.89 -14.66
CA VAL A 205 -3.75 -9.25 -14.09
C VAL A 205 -3.94 -7.86 -14.67
N ALA A 206 -2.86 -7.10 -14.87
CA ALA A 206 -2.94 -5.82 -15.55
C ALA A 206 -3.40 -6.01 -17.00
N SER A 207 -2.90 -7.04 -17.71
CA SER A 207 -3.32 -7.32 -19.08
C SER A 207 -4.79 -7.77 -19.16
N GLU A 208 -5.25 -8.63 -18.25
CA GLU A 208 -6.65 -9.07 -18.23
C GLU A 208 -7.61 -7.95 -17.79
N ALA A 209 -7.31 -7.27 -16.68
CA ALA A 209 -8.22 -6.30 -16.08
C ALA A 209 -8.39 -5.05 -16.94
N PHE A 210 -7.28 -4.52 -17.47
CA PHE A 210 -7.26 -3.24 -18.17
C PHE A 210 -7.21 -3.38 -19.70
N MET A 211 -6.59 -4.43 -20.22
CA MET A 211 -6.39 -4.62 -21.67
C MET A 211 -7.28 -5.71 -22.27
N GLY A 212 -7.98 -6.48 -21.43
CA GLY A 212 -8.82 -7.60 -21.87
C GLY A 212 -8.03 -8.63 -22.68
N THR A 213 -6.77 -8.87 -22.32
CA THR A 213 -5.86 -9.75 -23.05
C THR A 213 -5.19 -10.74 -22.11
N THR A 214 -5.28 -12.04 -22.40
CA THR A 214 -4.53 -13.06 -21.66
C THR A 214 -3.13 -13.20 -22.26
N MET A 215 -2.11 -12.78 -21.50
CA MET A 215 -0.71 -12.84 -21.96
C MET A 215 0.05 -14.01 -21.34
N GLY A 216 -0.52 -14.73 -20.36
CA GLY A 216 0.18 -15.73 -19.56
C GLY A 216 0.81 -16.88 -20.34
N CYS A 217 0.27 -17.28 -21.50
CA CYS A 217 0.92 -18.28 -22.36
C CYS A 217 2.29 -17.82 -22.87
N ALA A 218 2.43 -16.51 -23.12
CA ALA A 218 3.67 -15.90 -23.62
C ALA A 218 4.84 -16.00 -22.62
N LYS A 219 4.58 -16.36 -21.35
CA LYS A 219 5.61 -16.63 -20.34
C LYS A 219 6.57 -17.74 -20.76
N CYS A 220 6.07 -18.79 -21.41
CA CYS A 220 6.85 -20.00 -21.70
C CYS A 220 7.22 -20.14 -23.18
N HIS A 221 6.39 -19.64 -24.09
CA HIS A 221 6.55 -19.70 -25.55
C HIS A 221 5.70 -18.59 -26.19
N ASP A 222 5.96 -18.20 -27.45
CA ASP A 222 5.09 -17.25 -28.15
C ASP A 222 3.61 -17.68 -28.09
N HIS A 223 2.72 -16.71 -27.88
CA HIS A 223 1.30 -17.00 -27.69
C HIS A 223 0.72 -17.77 -28.90
N LYS A 224 -0.16 -18.73 -28.62
CA LYS A 224 -0.58 -19.75 -29.62
C LYS A 224 -1.31 -19.16 -30.83
N VAL A 225 -2.08 -18.08 -30.65
CA VAL A 225 -2.96 -17.53 -31.69
C VAL A 225 -2.87 -16.01 -31.85
N ASP A 226 -2.84 -15.28 -30.73
CA ASP A 226 -2.60 -13.84 -30.73
C ASP A 226 -1.14 -13.49 -31.01
N PRO A 227 -0.85 -12.32 -31.62
CA PRO A 227 0.47 -11.94 -32.08
C PRO A 227 1.27 -11.36 -30.90
N ILE A 228 1.44 -12.19 -29.88
CA ILE A 228 2.11 -11.86 -28.62
C ILE A 228 3.35 -12.74 -28.53
N SER A 229 4.52 -12.15 -28.72
CA SER A 229 5.77 -12.88 -28.56
C SER A 229 6.11 -13.04 -27.07
N GLN A 230 6.96 -14.02 -26.78
CA GLN A 230 7.57 -14.13 -25.47
C GLN A 230 8.36 -12.85 -25.11
N ALA A 231 8.99 -12.22 -26.09
CA ALA A 231 9.68 -10.95 -25.89
C ALA A 231 8.73 -9.83 -25.44
N ASP A 232 7.50 -9.75 -25.97
CA ASP A 232 6.50 -8.77 -25.53
C ASP A 232 6.14 -8.96 -24.05
N TYR A 233 5.98 -10.23 -23.61
CA TYR A 233 5.68 -10.56 -22.21
C TYR A 233 6.79 -10.10 -21.26
N PHE A 234 8.04 -10.46 -21.55
CA PHE A 234 9.18 -10.08 -20.70
C PHE A 234 9.49 -8.57 -20.78
N SER A 235 9.18 -7.92 -21.90
CA SER A 235 9.26 -6.45 -22.02
C SER A 235 8.25 -5.78 -21.09
N MET A 236 7.02 -6.29 -21.03
CA MET A 236 5.98 -5.81 -20.11
C MET A 236 6.35 -6.07 -18.64
N MET A 237 6.85 -7.28 -18.33
CA MET A 237 7.37 -7.65 -17.01
C MET A 237 8.42 -6.65 -16.51
N SER A 238 9.25 -6.12 -17.41
CA SER A 238 10.33 -5.20 -17.08
C SER A 238 9.89 -3.89 -16.41
N PHE A 239 8.66 -3.41 -16.68
CA PHE A 239 8.12 -2.21 -16.06
C PHE A 239 7.82 -2.40 -14.57
N PHE A 240 7.60 -3.65 -14.14
CA PHE A 240 7.22 -3.99 -12.77
C PHE A 240 8.35 -4.67 -12.00
N ASP A 241 9.44 -5.05 -12.65
CA ASP A 241 10.53 -5.83 -12.07
C ASP A 241 11.23 -5.16 -10.87
N GLY A 242 11.17 -3.82 -10.80
CA GLY A 242 11.68 -3.03 -9.67
C GLY A 242 10.77 -3.05 -8.45
N VAL A 243 9.53 -3.53 -8.56
CA VAL A 243 8.59 -3.60 -7.45
C VAL A 243 9.19 -4.50 -6.37
N ARG A 244 9.27 -4.01 -5.13
CA ARG A 244 9.66 -4.78 -3.94
C ARG A 244 8.53 -4.73 -2.92
N GLN A 245 8.36 -5.82 -2.19
CA GLN A 245 7.44 -5.88 -1.07
C GLN A 245 8.06 -6.67 0.07
N ASP A 246 8.12 -6.03 1.24
CA ASP A 246 8.65 -6.63 2.45
C ASP A 246 7.76 -7.78 2.94
N LEU A 247 8.37 -8.71 3.68
CA LEU A 247 7.67 -9.81 4.36
C LEU A 247 6.57 -9.24 5.28
N PHE A 248 5.32 -9.65 5.06
CA PHE A 248 4.08 -9.09 5.63
C PHE A 248 3.88 -9.39 7.13
N LYS A 249 4.87 -9.14 7.99
CA LYS A 249 4.68 -9.18 9.45
C LYS A 249 4.00 -7.90 9.97
N SER A 250 4.01 -6.82 9.19
CA SER A 250 3.36 -5.54 9.49
C SER A 250 2.99 -4.80 8.20
N ALA A 251 2.25 -3.69 8.30
CA ALA A 251 2.17 -2.73 7.21
C ALA A 251 3.60 -2.32 6.79
N ASN A 252 3.84 -2.24 5.49
CA ASN A 252 5.17 -1.97 4.93
C ASN A 252 5.43 -0.47 4.73
N HIS A 253 4.38 0.36 4.72
CA HIS A 253 4.50 1.79 4.52
C HIS A 253 3.75 2.63 5.55
N THR A 254 4.29 3.82 5.82
CA THR A 254 3.68 4.85 6.66
C THR A 254 3.68 6.17 5.89
N TRP A 255 2.49 6.66 5.56
CA TRP A 255 2.31 7.97 4.95
C TRP A 255 2.38 9.06 6.01
N ASN A 256 3.34 9.96 5.86
CA ASN A 256 3.40 11.19 6.61
C ASN A 256 2.96 12.31 5.67
N ASP A 257 1.86 12.98 6.01
CA ASP A 257 1.31 14.07 5.19
C ASP A 257 2.37 15.17 4.97
N PRO A 258 2.74 15.49 3.71
CA PRO A 258 3.72 16.53 3.39
C PRO A 258 3.39 17.88 4.01
N GLU A 259 2.10 18.22 4.12
CA GLU A 259 1.67 19.48 4.71
C GLU A 259 1.88 19.49 6.23
N VAL A 260 1.66 18.35 6.89
CA VAL A 260 1.98 18.18 8.32
C VAL A 260 3.49 18.26 8.54
N ILE A 261 4.30 17.66 7.66
CA ILE A 261 5.76 17.77 7.71
C ILE A 261 6.18 19.23 7.56
N ARG A 262 5.68 19.93 6.53
CA ARG A 262 6.00 21.34 6.24
C ARG A 262 5.66 22.23 7.43
N LYS A 263 4.43 22.16 7.94
CA LYS A 263 3.99 22.91 9.13
C LYS A 263 4.87 22.62 10.34
N ARG A 264 5.23 21.34 10.55
CA ARG A 264 6.09 20.94 11.68
C ARG A 264 7.51 21.49 11.53
N GLU A 265 8.05 21.52 10.32
CA GLU A 265 9.36 22.14 10.06
C GLU A 265 9.31 23.66 10.24
N GLU A 266 8.25 24.34 9.79
CA GLU A 266 8.04 25.77 10.06
C GLU A 266 7.96 26.07 11.56
N GLU A 267 7.21 25.27 12.31
CA GLU A 267 7.14 25.39 13.78
C GLU A 267 8.49 25.14 14.45
N LYS A 268 9.31 24.20 13.95
CA LYS A 268 10.69 23.99 14.42
C LYS A 268 11.55 25.22 14.15
N GLN A 269 11.43 25.84 12.97
CA GLN A 269 12.17 27.05 12.63
C GLN A 269 11.81 28.22 13.54
N VAL A 270 10.51 28.44 13.76
CA VAL A 270 10.02 29.49 14.66
C VAL A 270 10.51 29.24 16.09
N ASN A 271 10.35 28.03 16.61
CA ASN A 271 10.79 27.68 17.96
C ASN A 271 12.32 27.83 18.12
N ARG A 272 13.09 27.46 17.09
CA ARG A 272 14.55 27.66 17.05
C ARG A 272 14.92 29.14 17.04
N GLY A 273 14.21 29.97 16.27
CA GLY A 273 14.41 31.42 16.26
C GLY A 273 14.16 32.06 17.62
N GLN A 274 13.10 31.64 18.31
CA GLN A 274 12.80 32.11 19.68
C GLN A 274 13.87 31.67 20.70
N ILE A 275 14.37 30.44 20.56
CA ILE A 275 15.49 29.93 21.37
C ILE A 275 16.75 30.76 21.13
N GLU A 276 17.09 31.05 19.86
CA GLU A 276 18.27 31.84 19.52
C GLU A 276 18.13 33.30 19.98
N GLU A 277 16.92 33.88 19.95
CA GLU A 277 16.67 35.22 20.50
C GLU A 277 16.91 35.26 22.01
N LEU A 278 16.44 34.25 22.76
CA LEU A 278 16.73 34.13 24.19
C LEU A 278 18.20 33.85 24.45
N TRP A 279 18.84 33.00 23.64
CA TRP A 279 20.27 32.72 23.70
C TRP A 279 21.11 33.98 23.48
N GLY A 280 20.70 34.86 22.56
CA GLY A 280 21.36 36.16 22.34
C GLY A 280 21.32 37.09 23.56
N LYS A 281 20.40 36.86 24.52
CA LYS A 281 20.26 37.64 25.77
C LYS A 281 20.98 37.00 26.96
N VAL A 282 21.62 35.84 26.76
CA VAL A 282 22.35 35.14 27.82
C VAL A 282 23.69 35.82 28.08
N ASP A 283 23.94 36.20 29.33
CA ASP A 283 25.30 36.54 29.77
C ASP A 283 26.13 35.27 29.88
N ARG A 284 27.06 35.11 28.93
CA ARG A 284 27.90 33.92 28.82
C ARG A 284 28.89 33.78 29.98
N GLN A 285 29.22 34.87 30.68
CA GLN A 285 30.12 34.83 31.83
C GLN A 285 29.53 33.99 32.98
N LEU A 286 28.21 34.02 33.14
CA LEU A 286 27.50 33.20 34.14
C LEU A 286 27.56 31.70 33.83
N LEU A 287 27.89 31.34 32.58
CA LEU A 287 28.09 29.95 32.18
C LEU A 287 29.55 29.50 32.32
N GLU A 288 30.53 30.42 32.43
CA GLU A 288 31.96 30.09 32.51
C GLU A 288 32.35 29.09 33.60
N PRO A 289 31.76 29.09 34.82
CA PRO A 289 32.04 28.07 35.83
C PRO A 289 31.70 26.65 35.36
N TYR A 290 30.79 26.53 34.39
CA TYR A 290 30.29 25.29 33.82
C TYR A 290 30.88 24.98 32.42
N LEU A 291 31.66 25.90 31.81
CA LEU A 291 32.08 25.87 30.39
C LEU A 291 33.59 25.90 30.10
N LYS A 292 34.50 25.84 31.08
CA LYS A 292 35.94 25.98 30.79
C LYS A 292 36.39 24.96 29.71
N ARG A 293 37.17 25.39 28.70
CA ARG A 293 37.54 24.62 27.48
C ARG A 293 39.05 24.52 27.24
N SER A 294 39.49 23.40 26.66
CA SER A 294 40.71 23.33 25.80
C SER A 294 40.36 22.90 24.36
N LYS A 295 41.21 23.30 23.40
CA LYS A 295 40.91 23.31 21.95
C LYS A 295 41.08 21.94 21.25
N ASN A 296 41.63 20.90 21.89
CA ASN A 296 41.82 19.55 21.31
C ASN A 296 41.84 18.46 22.42
N PRO A 297 40.69 18.02 22.94
CA PRO A 297 40.68 17.05 24.04
C PRO A 297 41.25 15.70 23.57
N ARG A 298 42.45 15.37 24.05
CA ARG A 298 43.07 14.06 23.82
C ARG A 298 42.52 13.07 24.84
N ASP A 299 41.44 12.38 24.47
CA ASP A 299 40.90 11.26 25.25
C ASP A 299 42.00 10.24 25.52
N ILE A 300 42.07 9.77 26.77
CA ILE A 300 42.94 8.67 27.10
C ILE A 300 42.29 7.39 26.59
N LYS A 301 42.99 6.68 25.69
CA LYS A 301 42.54 5.39 25.19
C LYS A 301 42.36 4.43 26.36
N THR A 302 41.11 4.04 26.61
CA THR A 302 40.71 3.17 27.71
C THR A 302 39.99 1.94 27.17
N SER A 303 40.16 0.81 27.87
CA SER A 303 39.42 -0.42 27.61
C SER A 303 38.67 -0.78 28.88
N TRP A 304 37.37 -0.55 28.88
CA TRP A 304 36.53 -0.73 30.06
C TRP A 304 36.04 -2.17 30.19
N VAL A 305 36.13 -2.67 31.41
CA VAL A 305 35.57 -3.96 31.82
C VAL A 305 34.71 -3.79 33.07
N PHE A 306 33.74 -4.68 33.30
CA PHE A 306 32.78 -4.53 34.41
C PHE A 306 32.51 -5.84 35.17
N LEU A 307 32.12 -5.69 36.45
CA LEU A 307 31.56 -6.73 37.32
C LEU A 307 30.11 -6.36 37.70
N PRO A 308 29.17 -7.32 37.69
CA PRO A 308 27.76 -7.07 38.00
C PRO A 308 27.45 -6.97 39.51
N LYS A 309 28.47 -6.83 40.36
CA LYS A 309 28.37 -6.74 41.83
C LYS A 309 29.47 -5.82 42.38
N VAL A 310 29.29 -5.34 43.61
CA VAL A 310 30.33 -4.60 44.36
C VAL A 310 31.13 -5.60 45.22
N PRO A 311 32.45 -5.71 45.06
CA PRO A 311 33.29 -6.58 45.90
C PRO A 311 33.28 -6.17 47.38
N LYS A 312 33.35 -7.15 48.31
CA LYS A 312 33.39 -6.89 49.76
C LYS A 312 34.64 -6.14 50.23
N ALA A 313 35.76 -6.36 49.54
CA ALA A 313 36.98 -5.59 49.68
C ALA A 313 37.40 -5.20 48.27
N PRO A 314 37.13 -3.97 47.80
CA PRO A 314 37.68 -3.48 46.54
C PRO A 314 39.19 -3.26 46.75
N GLY A 315 39.96 -4.35 46.76
CA GLY A 315 41.42 -4.31 46.77
C GLY A 315 41.85 -3.71 45.44
N TRP A 316 42.54 -2.58 45.50
CA TRP A 316 42.85 -1.79 44.32
C TRP A 316 43.99 -2.33 43.47
N SER A 317 44.69 -3.32 43.99
CA SER A 317 45.20 -4.43 43.20
C SER A 317 44.04 -5.36 42.85
N LEU A 318 43.16 -4.97 41.93
CA LEU A 318 42.13 -5.89 41.41
C LEU A 318 42.87 -7.10 40.82
N PRO A 319 42.80 -8.31 41.40
CA PRO A 319 43.30 -9.46 40.70
C PRO A 319 42.42 -9.63 39.45
N SER A 320 42.98 -10.22 38.42
CA SER A 320 42.25 -10.71 37.25
C SER A 320 41.09 -11.67 37.57
N PHE A 321 40.92 -12.09 38.84
CA PHE A 321 39.93 -13.08 39.29
C PHE A 321 39.41 -12.79 40.70
N ASP A 322 38.10 -12.90 40.91
CA ASP A 322 37.56 -13.21 42.24
C ASP A 322 37.71 -14.72 42.51
N ALA A 323 37.84 -15.10 43.78
CA ALA A 323 38.03 -16.50 44.20
C ALA A 323 36.86 -17.45 43.83
N ASN A 324 35.81 -16.94 43.17
CA ASN A 324 34.64 -17.70 42.71
C ASN A 324 34.50 -17.72 41.17
N GLY A 325 35.52 -17.34 40.40
CA GLY A 325 35.61 -17.61 38.97
C GLY A 325 34.77 -16.71 38.04
N ALA A 326 34.31 -15.54 38.47
CA ALA A 326 33.62 -14.59 37.60
C ALA A 326 34.49 -13.33 37.36
N GLY A 327 35.38 -13.40 36.37
CA GLY A 327 36.22 -12.28 35.94
C GLY A 327 35.43 -11.09 35.36
N PHE A 328 36.10 -9.94 35.24
CA PHE A 328 35.53 -8.75 34.60
C PHE A 328 35.11 -9.04 33.14
N LYS A 329 33.92 -8.56 32.73
CA LYS A 329 33.37 -8.72 31.37
C LYS A 329 33.59 -7.47 30.52
N LYS A 330 33.66 -7.60 29.19
CA LYS A 330 33.71 -6.44 28.28
C LYS A 330 32.46 -5.56 28.42
N LEU A 331 32.63 -4.24 28.27
CA LEU A 331 31.56 -3.25 28.40
C LEU A 331 30.62 -3.20 27.17
N ASP A 332 30.04 -4.34 26.77
CA ASP A 332 29.12 -4.39 25.63
C ASP A 332 27.65 -4.24 26.06
N LYS A 333 27.26 -4.80 27.22
CA LYS A 333 25.93 -4.66 27.82
C LYS A 333 26.04 -4.74 29.34
N VAL A 334 25.58 -3.71 30.03
CA VAL A 334 25.59 -3.63 31.50
C VAL A 334 24.17 -3.86 32.03
N PRO A 335 23.98 -4.59 33.15
CA PRO A 335 22.66 -4.75 33.77
C PRO A 335 22.04 -3.39 34.17
N ARG A 336 20.81 -3.11 33.73
CA ARG A 336 20.08 -1.90 34.14
C ARG A 336 19.75 -1.92 35.62
N ASN A 337 19.77 -0.74 36.25
CA ASN A 337 19.31 -0.54 37.61
C ASN A 337 19.98 -1.46 38.64
N LYS A 338 21.20 -1.91 38.39
CA LYS A 338 22.02 -2.66 39.34
C LYS A 338 23.34 -1.94 39.58
N MET A 339 23.87 -2.09 40.79
CA MET A 339 25.20 -1.63 41.14
C MET A 339 26.23 -2.46 40.39
N VAL A 340 27.13 -1.78 39.69
CA VAL A 340 28.19 -2.39 38.89
C VAL A 340 29.54 -1.77 39.23
N THR A 341 30.59 -2.57 39.15
CA THR A 341 31.97 -2.12 39.35
C THR A 341 32.67 -2.15 38.00
N LEU A 342 33.08 -1.00 37.52
CA LEU A 342 33.83 -0.81 36.28
C LEU A 342 35.31 -0.64 36.59
N ARG A 343 36.14 -1.04 35.64
CA ARG A 343 37.60 -0.89 35.71
C ARG A 343 38.16 -0.57 34.34
N SER A 344 39.14 0.32 34.31
CA SER A 344 40.03 0.46 33.15
C SER A 344 41.47 0.71 33.60
N GLU A 345 42.41 0.30 32.76
CA GLU A 345 43.83 0.60 32.91
C GLU A 345 44.24 1.57 31.81
N PHE A 346 45.10 2.54 32.13
CA PHE A 346 45.62 3.49 31.17
C PHE A 346 47.03 3.95 31.54
N GLY A 347 47.79 4.39 30.53
CA GLY A 347 49.14 4.90 30.69
C GLY A 347 49.20 6.44 30.67
N LEU A 348 50.00 7.03 31.55
CA LEU A 348 50.35 8.45 31.55
C LEU A 348 51.86 8.62 31.32
N GLN A 349 52.26 9.45 30.35
CA GLN A 349 53.67 9.82 30.18
C GLN A 349 54.09 10.93 31.15
N GLU A 350 53.16 11.80 31.52
CA GLU A 350 53.29 12.86 32.51
C GLU A 350 51.97 13.02 33.27
N ILE A 351 52.01 13.56 34.48
CA ILE A 351 50.80 13.83 35.29
C ILE A 351 50.13 15.11 34.76
N PRO A 352 48.86 15.06 34.32
CA PRO A 352 48.19 16.21 33.75
C PRO A 352 47.82 17.23 34.83
N LYS A 353 47.70 18.51 34.43
CA LYS A 353 47.26 19.59 35.34
C LYS A 353 45.81 19.44 35.80
N GLN A 354 44.99 18.73 35.04
CA GLN A 354 43.60 18.39 35.35
C GLN A 354 43.28 16.99 34.82
N PHE A 355 42.45 16.26 35.54
CA PHE A 355 42.05 14.90 35.18
C PHE A 355 40.54 14.77 35.39
N LEU A 356 39.80 14.43 34.33
CA LEU A 356 38.34 14.37 34.40
C LEU A 356 37.80 13.05 33.85
N VAL A 357 36.75 12.55 34.49
CA VAL A 357 35.94 11.45 33.96
C VAL A 357 34.66 12.02 33.37
N TYR A 358 34.40 11.64 32.13
CA TYR A 358 33.18 11.91 31.38
C TYR A 358 32.28 10.68 31.42
N LEU A 359 31.02 10.86 31.83
CA LEU A 359 30.01 9.82 31.88
C LEU A 359 28.73 10.31 31.20
N LYS A 360 28.15 9.49 30.31
CA LYS A 360 26.86 9.79 29.68
C LYS A 360 25.76 8.92 30.24
N GLY A 361 24.70 9.54 30.77
CA GLY A 361 23.49 8.83 31.22
C GLY A 361 22.94 9.29 32.56
N GLU A 362 21.99 8.52 33.09
CA GLU A 362 21.43 8.75 34.43
C GLU A 362 22.06 7.80 35.43
N LEU A 363 22.74 8.40 36.42
CA LEU A 363 23.40 7.69 37.52
C LEU A 363 22.64 7.98 38.81
N GLN A 364 22.37 6.93 39.59
CA GLN A 364 21.79 7.07 40.94
C GLN A 364 22.86 7.01 42.03
N HIS A 365 24.07 6.56 41.68
CA HIS A 365 25.19 6.42 42.59
C HIS A 365 26.49 6.50 41.78
N LEU A 366 27.53 7.10 42.35
CA LEU A 366 28.84 7.18 41.73
C LEU A 366 29.93 7.26 42.80
N GLN A 367 30.87 6.32 42.76
CA GLN A 367 32.13 6.37 43.47
C GLN A 367 33.25 6.11 42.48
N ILE A 368 34.33 6.89 42.56
CA ILE A 368 35.48 6.77 41.67
C ILE A 368 36.74 6.63 42.51
N PHE A 369 37.64 5.79 42.02
CA PHE A 369 38.90 5.47 42.67
C PHE A 369 40.03 5.48 41.65
N ILE A 370 41.18 6.01 42.04
CA ILE A 370 42.41 6.04 41.24
C ILE A 370 43.50 5.34 42.02
N ASN A 371 44.13 4.32 41.41
CA ASN A 371 45.22 3.50 42.00
C ASN A 371 44.94 2.92 43.39
N GLY A 372 43.73 3.13 43.88
CA GLY A 372 43.19 2.62 45.10
C GLY A 372 42.78 3.57 46.17
N ALA A 373 43.07 4.85 45.98
CA ALA A 373 42.45 5.87 46.78
C ALA A 373 41.01 6.12 46.30
N PRO A 374 40.02 6.22 47.21
CA PRO A 374 38.73 6.83 46.90
C PRO A 374 38.96 8.31 46.60
N VAL A 375 38.57 8.74 45.40
CA VAL A 375 38.83 10.11 44.93
C VAL A 375 37.55 10.91 44.70
N HIS A 376 36.40 10.25 44.58
CA HIS A 376 35.11 10.90 44.43
C HIS A 376 33.98 10.02 44.97
N GLU A 377 33.01 10.63 45.65
CA GLU A 377 31.77 10.00 46.09
C GLU A 377 30.58 10.95 45.92
N GLY A 378 29.48 10.43 45.37
CA GLY A 378 28.25 11.18 45.11
C GLY A 378 28.07 11.56 43.64
N VAL A 379 26.88 12.05 43.28
CA VAL A 379 26.54 12.39 41.89
C VAL A 379 26.65 13.90 41.69
N ILE A 380 27.41 14.33 40.70
CA ILE A 380 27.52 15.74 40.28
C ILE A 380 26.35 16.11 39.35
N GLU A 381 26.00 17.39 39.32
CA GLU A 381 24.97 17.95 38.45
C GLU A 381 25.28 17.68 36.95
N LYS A 382 24.27 17.28 36.19
CA LYS A 382 24.40 16.97 34.76
C LYS A 382 24.45 18.24 33.92
N VAL A 383 25.30 18.23 32.90
CA VAL A 383 25.39 19.26 31.87
C VAL A 383 25.18 18.53 30.53
N HIS A 384 24.13 18.84 29.77
CA HIS A 384 23.80 18.18 28.48
C HIS A 384 23.52 16.66 28.55
N GLY A 385 23.05 16.15 29.70
CA GLY A 385 22.84 14.71 29.92
C GLY A 385 24.16 13.94 30.15
N GLU A 386 25.24 14.69 30.32
CA GLU A 386 26.60 14.25 30.55
C GLU A 386 27.02 14.67 31.96
N ILE A 387 27.89 13.89 32.58
CA ILE A 387 28.39 14.08 33.93
C ILE A 387 29.90 14.20 33.81
N PHE A 388 30.43 15.30 34.34
CA PHE A 388 31.85 15.59 34.38
C PHE A 388 32.30 15.53 35.83
N VAL A 389 33.26 14.66 36.11
CA VAL A 389 33.84 14.52 37.45
C VAL A 389 35.30 14.93 37.40
N PRO A 390 35.68 16.10 37.93
CA PRO A 390 37.08 16.44 38.13
C PRO A 390 37.64 15.53 39.23
N LEU A 391 38.82 14.97 39.01
CA LEU A 391 39.48 14.07 39.93
C LEU A 391 40.82 14.66 40.41
N PRO A 392 41.20 14.40 41.67
CA PRO A 392 42.52 14.73 42.21
C PRO A 392 43.61 14.04 41.38
N ILE A 393 44.71 14.76 41.17
CA ILE A 393 45.85 14.32 40.35
C ILE A 393 46.96 13.69 41.19
N GLU A 394 46.88 13.84 42.51
CA GLU A 394 47.86 13.40 43.51
C GLU A 394 47.99 11.87 43.55
N GLU A 395 46.91 11.16 43.22
CA GLU A 395 46.82 9.70 43.20
C GLU A 395 47.30 9.10 41.86
N LEU A 396 47.62 9.94 40.88
CA LEU A 396 48.13 9.50 39.58
C LEU A 396 49.64 9.28 39.63
N THR A 397 50.10 8.29 38.87
CA THR A 397 51.52 8.02 38.67
C THR A 397 51.90 8.21 37.20
N THR A 398 53.17 8.53 36.93
CA THR A 398 53.72 8.36 35.58
C THR A 398 53.84 6.87 35.29
N GLY A 399 53.34 6.42 34.14
CA GLY A 399 53.23 5.01 33.79
C GLY A 399 51.81 4.48 33.91
N LYS A 400 51.66 3.25 34.42
CA LYS A 400 50.38 2.54 34.46
C LYS A 400 49.51 3.01 35.63
N ASN A 401 48.28 3.40 35.33
CA ASN A 401 47.26 3.77 36.29
C ASN A 401 46.02 2.88 36.16
N VAL A 402 45.30 2.71 37.25
CA VAL A 402 44.03 1.99 37.31
C VAL A 402 42.94 2.93 37.81
N ILE A 403 41.81 2.95 37.11
CA ILE A 403 40.60 3.63 37.56
C ILE A 403 39.49 2.61 37.78
N GLY A 404 38.83 2.72 38.93
CA GLY A 404 37.62 1.98 39.23
C GLY A 404 36.42 2.90 39.41
N ILE A 405 35.27 2.50 38.89
CA ILE A 405 34.02 3.25 39.03
C ILE A 405 32.95 2.31 39.56
N ILE A 406 32.36 2.63 40.71
CA ILE A 406 31.19 1.94 41.23
C ILE A 406 29.97 2.81 40.95
N THR A 407 29.01 2.29 40.20
CA THR A 407 27.85 3.10 39.77
C THR A 407 26.64 2.24 39.42
N LYS A 408 25.50 2.89 39.17
CA LYS A 408 24.23 2.30 38.77
C LYS A 408 23.68 3.04 37.54
N PHE A 409 23.65 2.37 36.39
CA PHE A 409 23.17 2.94 35.13
C PHE A 409 21.71 2.59 34.82
N ASN A 410 20.97 3.54 34.26
CA ASN A 410 19.62 3.33 33.72
C ASN A 410 19.59 2.85 32.25
N ARG A 411 20.74 2.85 31.55
CA ARG A 411 20.87 2.44 30.12
C ARG A 411 21.77 1.20 29.97
N ASN A 412 21.61 0.46 28.87
CA ASN A 412 22.33 -0.80 28.61
C ASN A 412 23.81 -0.61 28.21
N ARG A 413 24.18 0.55 27.69
CA ARG A 413 25.53 0.87 27.19
C ARG A 413 25.93 2.28 27.64
N PRO A 414 26.64 2.41 28.77
CA PRO A 414 27.13 3.71 29.20
C PRO A 414 28.33 4.13 28.34
N GLU A 415 28.42 5.42 28.05
CA GLU A 415 29.61 6.01 27.43
C GLU A 415 30.48 6.60 28.55
N ILE A 416 31.73 6.14 28.62
CA ILE A 416 32.68 6.51 29.66
C ILE A 416 33.99 6.89 28.98
N LYS A 417 34.44 8.12 29.19
CA LYS A 417 35.70 8.63 28.67
C LYS A 417 36.50 9.25 29.79
N ILE A 418 37.82 9.27 29.61
CA ILE A 418 38.74 9.96 30.51
C ILE A 418 39.44 11.01 29.68
N THR A 419 39.30 12.26 30.10
CA THR A 419 39.86 13.41 29.40
C THR A 419 40.81 14.17 30.31
N ARG A 420 41.82 14.78 29.68
CA ARG A 420 42.77 15.69 30.33
C ARG A 420 42.38 17.16 30.13
N GLU A 421 41.22 17.43 29.50
CA GLU A 421 40.79 18.73 29.00
C GLU A 421 39.26 18.97 29.15
N PRO A 422 38.78 20.21 29.35
CA PRO A 422 37.35 20.50 29.65
C PRO A 422 36.47 20.93 28.42
N VAL A 423 35.14 21.01 28.60
CA VAL A 423 34.03 20.99 27.58
C VAL A 423 33.85 22.31 26.79
N HIS A 424 33.22 22.26 25.60
CA HIS A 424 33.16 23.35 24.61
C HIS A 424 32.00 24.36 24.78
N ASP A 425 32.13 25.55 24.13
CA ASP A 425 31.09 26.61 24.02
C ASP A 425 29.76 26.07 23.47
N LEU A 426 28.66 26.50 24.08
CA LEU A 426 27.30 26.12 23.67
C LEU A 426 26.76 27.05 22.57
N ASN A 427 25.93 26.51 21.68
CA ASN A 427 25.02 27.28 20.85
C ASN A 427 23.60 27.31 21.45
N GLY A 428 22.67 28.08 20.88
CA GLY A 428 21.32 28.23 21.41
C GLY A 428 20.54 26.92 21.48
N ASP A 429 20.70 26.02 20.50
CA ASP A 429 20.05 24.71 20.51
C ASP A 429 20.61 23.75 21.60
N GLN A 430 21.92 23.81 21.85
CA GLN A 430 22.57 23.10 22.95
C GLN A 430 22.12 23.67 24.30
N PHE A 431 22.08 24.99 24.44
CA PHE A 431 21.55 25.68 25.61
C PHE A 431 20.08 25.30 25.88
N ALA A 432 19.27 25.17 24.83
CA ALA A 432 17.88 24.70 24.93
C ALA A 432 17.72 23.25 25.37
N SER A 433 18.81 22.48 25.43
CA SER A 433 18.81 21.11 25.96
C SER A 433 19.14 21.05 27.46
N ILE A 434 19.55 22.17 28.08
CA ILE A 434 19.80 22.25 29.53
C ILE A 434 18.49 22.19 30.32
N HIS A 435 18.49 21.57 31.49
CA HIS A 435 17.30 21.48 32.32
C HIS A 435 16.78 22.88 32.73
N SER A 436 15.49 23.16 32.51
CA SER A 436 14.87 24.47 32.81
C SER A 436 15.11 24.98 34.24
N GLY A 437 15.22 24.09 35.23
CA GLY A 437 15.55 24.47 36.61
C GLY A 437 16.97 24.99 36.80
N MET A 438 17.95 24.49 36.04
CA MET A 438 19.31 25.02 36.04
C MET A 438 19.33 26.40 35.36
N ILE A 439 18.63 26.53 34.23
CA ILE A 439 18.49 27.83 33.54
C ILE A 439 17.84 28.87 34.46
N ALA A 440 16.78 28.51 35.19
CA ALA A 440 16.14 29.38 36.17
C ALA A 440 17.07 29.78 37.32
N ARG A 441 17.90 28.83 37.82
CA ARG A 441 18.87 29.12 38.88
C ARG A 441 19.99 30.06 38.43
N ILE A 442 20.46 29.96 37.19
CA ILE A 442 21.57 30.77 36.67
C ILE A 442 21.08 32.14 36.18
N PHE A 443 19.94 32.21 35.50
CA PHE A 443 19.44 33.42 34.83
C PHE A 443 18.16 34.01 35.43
N GLY A 444 17.67 33.44 36.51
CA GLY A 444 16.44 33.85 37.19
C GLY A 444 15.16 33.18 36.67
N ASP A 445 14.14 33.12 37.53
CA ASP A 445 12.84 32.47 37.23
C ASP A 445 12.11 33.10 36.04
N GLY A 446 12.26 34.40 35.81
CA GLY A 446 11.70 35.10 34.66
C GLY A 446 12.27 34.64 33.31
N PHE A 447 13.55 34.24 33.27
CA PHE A 447 14.17 33.66 32.07
C PHE A 447 13.80 32.19 31.93
N GLY A 448 13.87 31.42 33.03
CA GLY A 448 13.49 30.00 33.06
C GLY A 448 12.05 29.76 32.63
N SER A 449 11.11 30.61 33.05
CA SER A 449 9.69 30.53 32.68
C SER A 449 9.43 30.79 31.19
N LYS A 450 10.23 31.64 30.52
CA LYS A 450 10.18 31.83 29.06
C LYS A 450 10.81 30.68 28.29
N MET A 451 11.89 30.11 28.83
CA MET A 451 12.63 29.03 28.16
C MET A 451 11.91 27.67 28.25
N LYS A 452 11.29 27.35 29.39
CA LYS A 452 10.59 26.08 29.65
C LYS A 452 9.57 25.69 28.56
N PRO A 453 8.64 26.55 28.11
CA PRO A 453 7.70 26.19 27.05
C PRO A 453 8.38 25.93 25.70
N LEU A 454 9.44 26.68 25.35
CA LEU A 454 10.20 26.46 24.12
C LEU A 454 10.94 25.12 24.12
N GLN A 455 11.46 24.71 25.28
CA GLN A 455 12.08 23.39 25.46
C GLN A 455 11.06 22.26 25.36
N GLN A 456 9.87 22.45 25.94
CA GLN A 456 8.78 21.48 25.82
C GLN A 456 8.33 21.36 24.37
N ARG A 457 8.10 22.50 23.70
CA ARG A 457 7.70 22.56 22.29
C ARG A 457 8.75 21.91 21.38
N ARG A 458 10.04 22.16 21.61
CA ARG A 458 11.16 21.47 20.94
C ARG A 458 11.04 19.95 21.06
N ARG A 459 10.90 19.43 22.29
CA ARG A 459 10.72 17.99 22.53
C ARG A 459 9.50 17.41 21.81
N ASP A 460 8.38 18.13 21.84
CA ASP A 460 7.16 17.69 21.18
C ASP A 460 7.33 17.69 19.66
N LEU A 461 7.99 18.69 19.07
CA LEU A 461 8.29 18.78 17.65
C LEU A 461 9.32 17.74 17.17
N GLU A 462 10.20 17.26 18.04
CA GLU A 462 11.19 16.20 17.75
C GLU A 462 10.59 14.77 17.76
N ARG A 463 9.40 14.57 18.36
CA ARG A 463 8.74 13.24 18.34
C ARG A 463 8.42 12.81 16.90
N PRO A 464 8.49 11.51 16.55
CA PRO A 464 8.06 11.04 15.24
C PRO A 464 6.62 11.47 14.92
N ILE A 465 6.36 11.89 13.67
CA ILE A 465 4.99 12.08 13.18
C ILE A 465 4.31 10.70 13.16
N GLN A 466 3.11 10.61 13.73
CA GLN A 466 2.27 9.42 13.59
C GLN A 466 1.61 9.47 12.22
N GLY A 467 2.20 8.77 11.26
CA GLY A 467 1.64 8.66 9.92
C GLY A 467 0.55 7.59 9.80
N VAL A 468 -0.11 7.56 8.65
CA VAL A 468 -1.11 6.54 8.32
C VAL A 468 -0.42 5.34 7.70
N ARG A 469 -0.56 4.18 8.33
CA ARG A 469 -0.04 2.93 7.76
C ARG A 469 -0.93 2.45 6.62
N TYR A 470 -0.31 1.97 5.55
CA TYR A 470 -1.00 1.38 4.42
C TYR A 470 -0.19 0.24 3.82
N HIS A 471 -0.87 -0.56 3.00
CA HIS A 471 -0.25 -1.61 2.22
C HIS A 471 -0.14 -1.18 0.75
N GLY A 472 1.07 -1.16 0.20
CA GLY A 472 1.34 -0.75 -1.18
C GLY A 472 2.63 -1.36 -1.72
N VAL A 473 3.10 -0.89 -2.86
CA VAL A 473 4.42 -1.23 -3.42
C VAL A 473 5.34 -0.01 -3.43
N HIS A 474 6.65 -0.28 -3.43
CA HIS A 474 7.66 0.68 -3.83
C HIS A 474 8.60 0.05 -4.85
N GLU A 475 9.39 0.87 -5.53
CA GLU A 475 10.29 0.44 -6.60
C GLU A 475 11.75 0.73 -6.24
N GLU A 476 12.63 -0.23 -6.50
CA GLU A 476 14.08 -0.03 -6.46
C GLU A 476 14.58 0.50 -7.82
N GLY A 477 15.39 1.55 -7.79
CA GLY A 477 15.78 2.31 -8.99
C GLY A 477 16.77 1.66 -9.95
N GLN A 478 17.23 0.42 -9.71
CA GLN A 478 18.13 -0.29 -10.62
C GLN A 478 17.79 -1.78 -10.69
N VAL A 479 17.31 -2.24 -11.84
CA VAL A 479 17.10 -3.66 -12.13
C VAL A 479 17.76 -4.01 -13.47
N ALA A 480 18.44 -5.15 -13.52
CA ALA A 480 19.10 -5.65 -14.72
C ALA A 480 18.11 -5.81 -15.88
N ALA A 481 18.57 -5.64 -17.12
CA ALA A 481 17.71 -5.77 -18.31
C ALA A 481 16.91 -7.09 -18.27
N PRO A 482 15.60 -7.05 -18.60
CA PRO A 482 14.76 -8.24 -18.60
C PRO A 482 15.34 -9.28 -19.57
N ARG A 483 15.30 -10.55 -19.17
CA ARG A 483 15.70 -11.68 -20.01
C ARG A 483 14.55 -12.65 -20.11
N ILE A 484 14.42 -13.28 -21.27
CA ILE A 484 13.46 -14.37 -21.45
C ILE A 484 13.77 -15.48 -20.47
N HIS A 485 12.77 -15.99 -19.77
CA HIS A 485 12.90 -17.25 -19.04
C HIS A 485 12.61 -18.40 -19.99
N THR A 486 13.63 -19.20 -20.31
CA THR A 486 13.49 -20.33 -21.22
C THR A 486 12.48 -21.32 -20.66
N ARG A 487 11.40 -21.58 -21.40
CA ARG A 487 10.24 -22.38 -20.93
C ARG A 487 9.66 -21.88 -19.59
N GLY A 488 9.78 -20.59 -19.31
CA GLY A 488 9.27 -19.95 -18.10
C GLY A 488 10.12 -20.14 -16.83
N SER A 489 11.27 -20.82 -16.91
CA SER A 489 12.13 -21.06 -15.74
C SER A 489 13.03 -19.87 -15.43
N VAL A 490 12.89 -19.28 -14.23
CA VAL A 490 13.73 -18.15 -13.77
C VAL A 490 15.22 -18.48 -13.72
N HIS A 491 15.55 -19.78 -13.57
CA HIS A 491 16.93 -20.28 -13.50
C HIS A 491 17.54 -20.56 -14.88
N ALA A 492 16.76 -20.41 -15.95
CA ALA A 492 17.20 -20.61 -17.33
C ALA A 492 17.01 -19.33 -18.15
N GLN A 493 17.93 -18.38 -17.99
CA GLN A 493 17.88 -17.11 -18.73
C GLN A 493 18.25 -17.30 -20.20
N GLY A 494 17.38 -16.82 -21.08
CA GLY A 494 17.61 -16.69 -22.52
C GLY A 494 18.05 -15.27 -22.89
N ASP A 495 17.59 -14.85 -24.07
CA ASP A 495 17.97 -13.57 -24.65
C ASP A 495 17.45 -12.38 -23.84
N GLU A 496 18.22 -11.29 -23.88
CA GLU A 496 17.83 -10.00 -23.33
C GLU A 496 16.76 -9.36 -24.21
N VAL A 497 15.72 -8.80 -23.58
CA VAL A 497 14.62 -8.14 -24.31
C VAL A 497 14.69 -6.62 -24.16
N PRO A 498 14.37 -5.86 -25.21
CA PRO A 498 14.35 -4.40 -25.12
C PRO A 498 13.23 -3.93 -24.18
N ILE A 499 13.39 -2.72 -23.64
CA ILE A 499 12.29 -2.05 -22.92
C ILE A 499 11.34 -1.48 -23.98
N ALA A 500 10.22 -2.15 -24.19
CA ALA A 500 9.21 -1.78 -25.17
C ALA A 500 7.80 -2.11 -24.67
N PHE A 501 6.81 -1.41 -25.21
CA PHE A 501 5.42 -1.84 -25.08
C PHE A 501 5.15 -3.03 -26.02
N PRO A 502 4.15 -3.87 -25.70
CA PRO A 502 3.76 -4.98 -26.57
C PRO A 502 3.46 -4.49 -28.00
N ALA A 503 4.14 -5.07 -28.99
CA ALA A 503 4.18 -4.51 -30.35
C ALA A 503 2.80 -4.43 -31.04
N MET A 504 1.87 -5.34 -30.70
CA MET A 504 0.52 -5.36 -31.24
C MET A 504 -0.38 -4.22 -30.72
N LEU A 505 -0.03 -3.61 -29.58
CA LEU A 505 -0.79 -2.53 -28.94
C LEU A 505 -0.12 -1.15 -29.08
N ASP A 506 1.16 -1.12 -29.44
CA ASP A 506 1.93 0.11 -29.63
C ASP A 506 2.16 0.42 -31.12
N SER A 507 1.09 0.86 -31.78
CA SER A 507 1.16 1.29 -33.19
C SER A 507 2.14 2.44 -33.44
N ALA A 508 2.43 3.26 -32.42
CA ALA A 508 3.34 4.39 -32.50
C ALA A 508 4.83 4.00 -32.31
N LYS A 509 5.12 2.76 -31.88
CA LYS A 509 6.47 2.24 -31.62
C LYS A 509 7.26 3.17 -30.69
N LEU A 510 6.64 3.54 -29.57
CA LEU A 510 7.21 4.40 -28.56
C LEU A 510 8.46 3.74 -27.95
N LYS A 511 9.35 4.58 -27.40
CA LYS A 511 10.57 4.15 -26.70
C LYS A 511 10.46 4.50 -25.22
N PRO A 512 9.77 3.69 -24.41
CA PRO A 512 9.50 4.03 -23.03
C PRO A 512 10.75 3.93 -22.15
N LYS A 513 10.72 4.67 -21.04
CA LYS A 513 11.65 4.41 -19.94
C LYS A 513 11.11 3.24 -19.12
N ARG A 514 12.01 2.45 -18.54
CA ARG A 514 11.65 1.32 -17.66
C ARG A 514 11.20 1.82 -16.29
N ASN A 515 9.94 2.22 -16.18
CA ASN A 515 9.27 2.46 -14.91
C ASN A 515 7.75 2.29 -15.07
N ARG A 516 7.07 2.05 -13.95
CA ARG A 516 5.61 1.82 -13.94
C ARG A 516 4.81 3.04 -14.43
N LEU A 517 5.26 4.25 -14.14
CA LEU A 517 4.56 5.46 -14.57
C LEU A 517 4.47 5.60 -16.09
N GLU A 518 5.50 5.25 -16.85
CA GLU A 518 5.47 5.27 -18.32
C GLU A 518 4.48 4.23 -18.86
N PHE A 519 4.47 3.02 -18.30
CA PHE A 519 3.47 2.00 -18.64
C PHE A 519 2.04 2.46 -18.31
N ALA A 520 1.85 3.03 -17.12
CA ALA A 520 0.55 3.51 -16.67
C ALA A 520 0.03 4.66 -17.54
N LYS A 521 0.90 5.55 -18.04
CA LYS A 521 0.52 6.60 -19.01
C LYS A 521 0.15 6.04 -20.37
N TRP A 522 0.88 5.04 -20.86
CA TRP A 522 0.62 4.42 -22.15
C TRP A 522 -0.73 3.69 -22.17
N ILE A 523 -1.01 2.86 -21.16
CA ILE A 523 -2.27 2.11 -21.09
C ILE A 523 -3.49 3.02 -20.89
N THR A 524 -3.30 4.23 -20.35
CA THR A 524 -4.36 5.23 -20.14
C THR A 524 -4.42 6.28 -21.23
N SER A 525 -3.63 6.15 -22.30
CA SER A 525 -3.71 7.03 -23.46
C SER A 525 -5.10 6.91 -24.10
N PRO A 526 -5.74 8.02 -24.51
CA PRO A 526 -6.98 8.01 -25.31
C PRO A 526 -6.90 7.15 -26.59
N GLU A 527 -5.70 6.98 -27.13
CA GLU A 527 -5.39 6.23 -28.34
C GLU A 527 -5.16 4.73 -28.07
N HIS A 528 -5.06 4.30 -26.80
CA HIS A 528 -4.84 2.90 -26.48
C HIS A 528 -6.04 2.06 -26.95
N PRO A 529 -5.82 1.00 -27.76
CA PRO A 529 -6.90 0.37 -28.53
C PRO A 529 -7.91 -0.40 -27.67
N THR A 530 -7.53 -0.91 -26.50
CA THR A 530 -8.39 -1.80 -25.72
C THR A 530 -8.94 -1.19 -24.43
N THR A 531 -8.23 -0.27 -23.77
CA THR A 531 -8.56 0.18 -22.40
C THR A 531 -9.99 0.70 -22.27
N ALA A 532 -10.38 1.61 -23.16
CA ALA A 532 -11.73 2.17 -23.15
C ALA A 532 -12.78 1.11 -23.52
N ARG A 533 -12.49 0.23 -24.50
CA ARG A 533 -13.39 -0.86 -24.92
C ARG A 533 -13.64 -1.85 -23.79
N VAL A 534 -12.58 -2.25 -23.09
CA VAL A 534 -12.65 -3.18 -21.95
C VAL A 534 -13.53 -2.60 -20.86
N TRP A 535 -13.33 -1.32 -20.50
CA TRP A 535 -14.13 -0.71 -19.45
C TRP A 535 -15.61 -0.60 -19.81
N VAL A 536 -15.94 -0.07 -20.99
CA VAL A 536 -17.36 0.02 -21.39
C VAL A 536 -18.00 -1.35 -21.59
N ASN A 537 -17.24 -2.37 -21.99
CA ASN A 537 -17.72 -3.74 -22.05
C ASN A 537 -18.02 -4.31 -20.66
N ARG A 538 -17.17 -4.01 -19.66
CA ARG A 538 -17.42 -4.40 -18.26
C ARG A 538 -18.65 -3.69 -17.70
N LEU A 539 -18.85 -2.40 -17.99
CA LEU A 539 -20.07 -1.68 -17.60
C LEU A 539 -21.32 -2.26 -18.29
N TRP A 540 -21.20 -2.63 -19.56
CA TRP A 540 -22.27 -3.32 -20.29
C TRP A 540 -22.58 -4.67 -19.66
N GLN A 541 -21.56 -5.49 -19.39
CA GLN A 541 -21.71 -6.78 -18.72
C GLN A 541 -22.35 -6.61 -17.33
N TYR A 542 -21.96 -5.59 -16.59
CA TYR A 542 -22.54 -5.29 -15.29
C TYR A 542 -24.05 -5.00 -15.38
N CYS A 543 -24.49 -4.26 -16.41
CA CYS A 543 -25.91 -3.95 -16.61
C CYS A 543 -26.73 -5.07 -17.26
N PHE A 544 -26.14 -5.94 -18.08
CA PHE A 544 -26.86 -6.94 -18.88
C PHE A 544 -26.55 -8.40 -18.52
N GLY A 545 -25.57 -8.64 -17.63
CA GLY A 545 -25.05 -9.96 -17.26
C GLY A 545 -24.03 -10.55 -18.25
N ALA A 546 -24.02 -10.06 -19.49
CA ALA A 546 -23.07 -10.45 -20.54
C ALA A 546 -22.57 -9.20 -21.27
N GLY A 547 -21.26 -9.17 -21.57
CA GLY A 547 -20.64 -8.08 -22.34
C GLY A 547 -21.04 -8.11 -23.81
N LEU A 548 -20.75 -7.02 -24.53
CA LEU A 548 -20.72 -7.03 -26.00
C LEU A 548 -19.64 -7.98 -26.53
N VAL A 549 -18.57 -8.13 -25.76
CA VAL A 549 -17.62 -9.25 -25.80
C VAL A 549 -17.85 -10.06 -24.54
N GLU A 550 -18.40 -11.27 -24.66
CA GLU A 550 -18.79 -12.07 -23.49
C GLU A 550 -17.55 -12.54 -22.70
N SER A 551 -16.44 -12.80 -23.39
CA SER A 551 -15.13 -13.08 -22.78
C SER A 551 -14.44 -11.79 -22.34
N SER A 552 -14.91 -11.16 -21.26
CA SER A 552 -14.45 -9.83 -20.84
C SER A 552 -12.95 -9.68 -20.51
N ASN A 553 -12.25 -10.79 -20.26
CA ASN A 553 -10.80 -10.81 -20.04
C ASN A 553 -10.00 -11.25 -21.28
N GLU A 554 -10.68 -11.59 -22.39
CA GLU A 554 -10.05 -12.13 -23.60
C GLU A 554 -10.75 -11.59 -24.86
N PHE A 555 -10.20 -10.51 -25.40
CA PHE A 555 -10.65 -9.82 -26.61
C PHE A 555 -9.95 -10.32 -27.88
N GLY A 556 -8.83 -11.05 -27.72
CA GLY A 556 -8.05 -11.65 -28.80
C GLY A 556 -8.77 -12.81 -29.48
N LYS A 557 -8.03 -13.59 -30.28
CA LYS A 557 -8.58 -14.65 -31.13
C LYS A 557 -9.23 -15.79 -30.33
N LEU A 558 -8.86 -16.00 -29.06
CA LEU A 558 -9.48 -17.01 -28.20
C LEU A 558 -10.83 -16.57 -27.60
N GLY A 559 -11.19 -15.29 -27.74
CA GLY A 559 -12.44 -14.74 -27.22
C GLY A 559 -13.69 -15.16 -28.01
N THR A 560 -14.86 -14.82 -27.49
CA THR A 560 -16.17 -15.12 -28.10
C THR A 560 -16.57 -14.15 -29.23
N GLY A 561 -15.67 -13.24 -29.60
CA GLY A 561 -15.91 -12.16 -30.55
C GLY A 561 -16.89 -11.10 -30.03
N VAL A 562 -17.14 -10.08 -30.85
CA VAL A 562 -17.98 -8.94 -30.52
C VAL A 562 -19.39 -9.09 -31.10
N SER A 563 -20.43 -8.81 -30.31
CA SER A 563 -21.82 -8.83 -30.80
C SER A 563 -22.17 -7.58 -31.61
N ASN A 564 -21.59 -6.43 -31.27
CA ASN A 564 -21.78 -5.15 -31.97
C ASN A 564 -20.53 -4.25 -31.86
N GLN A 565 -19.60 -4.38 -32.80
CA GLN A 565 -18.34 -3.60 -32.80
C GLN A 565 -18.59 -2.10 -32.88
N LYS A 566 -19.56 -1.67 -33.70
CA LYS A 566 -19.88 -0.25 -33.90
C LYS A 566 -20.34 0.40 -32.59
N LEU A 567 -21.16 -0.29 -31.81
CA LEU A 567 -21.59 0.17 -30.50
C LEU A 567 -20.44 0.19 -29.49
N LEU A 568 -19.59 -0.85 -29.47
CA LEU A 568 -18.43 -0.94 -28.59
C LEU A 568 -17.47 0.24 -28.82
N ASP A 569 -17.12 0.51 -30.08
CA ASP A 569 -16.24 1.63 -30.46
C ASP A 569 -16.88 2.99 -30.18
N TRP A 570 -18.19 3.12 -30.40
CA TRP A 570 -18.91 4.35 -30.06
C TRP A 570 -18.90 4.61 -28.55
N LEU A 571 -19.18 3.61 -27.73
CA LEU A 571 -19.14 3.72 -26.26
C LEU A 571 -17.73 4.02 -25.76
N ALA A 572 -16.71 3.36 -26.31
CA ALA A 572 -15.31 3.61 -25.97
C ALA A 572 -14.91 5.06 -26.31
N GLY A 573 -15.27 5.55 -27.48
CA GLY A 573 -15.05 6.94 -27.88
C GLY A 573 -15.81 7.93 -27.00
N GLU A 574 -17.05 7.61 -26.61
CA GLU A 574 -17.85 8.44 -25.72
C GLU A 574 -17.28 8.50 -24.30
N LEU A 575 -16.72 7.40 -23.78
CA LEU A 575 -16.03 7.36 -22.48
C LEU A 575 -14.82 8.30 -22.49
N VAL A 576 -14.00 8.24 -23.53
CA VAL A 576 -12.83 9.13 -23.66
C VAL A 576 -13.29 10.58 -23.79
N LYS A 577 -14.30 10.85 -24.63
CA LYS A 577 -14.84 12.20 -24.87
C LYS A 577 -15.46 12.83 -23.62
N SER A 578 -16.09 12.05 -22.76
CA SER A 578 -16.64 12.53 -21.48
C SER A 578 -15.57 12.77 -20.41
N GLY A 579 -14.30 12.51 -20.71
CA GLY A 579 -13.20 12.63 -19.73
C GLY A 579 -13.08 11.41 -18.83
N TRP A 580 -13.36 10.22 -19.35
CA TRP A 580 -13.33 8.93 -18.64
C TRP A 580 -14.38 8.83 -17.52
N ASP A 581 -15.55 9.43 -17.74
CA ASP A 581 -16.67 9.46 -16.78
C ASP A 581 -17.48 8.14 -16.84
N THR A 582 -17.38 7.35 -15.77
CA THR A 582 -18.07 6.05 -15.65
C THR A 582 -19.59 6.23 -15.47
N LYS A 583 -20.01 7.15 -14.60
CA LYS A 583 -21.44 7.40 -14.36
C LYS A 583 -22.13 7.94 -15.61
N HIS A 584 -21.44 8.68 -16.48
CA HIS A 584 -21.96 9.12 -17.79
C HIS A 584 -22.32 7.93 -18.68
N ILE A 585 -21.41 6.96 -18.83
CA ILE A 585 -21.68 5.74 -19.63
C ILE A 585 -22.81 4.92 -19.02
N LEU A 586 -22.84 4.77 -17.70
CA LEU A 586 -23.96 4.11 -17.01
C LEU A 586 -25.29 4.84 -17.25
N ARG A 587 -25.34 6.18 -17.18
CA ARG A 587 -26.56 6.95 -17.50
C ARG A 587 -27.03 6.68 -18.92
N LEU A 588 -26.13 6.59 -19.91
CA LEU A 588 -26.48 6.24 -21.28
C LEU A 588 -27.11 4.84 -21.35
N ILE A 589 -26.49 3.85 -20.73
CA ILE A 589 -27.00 2.47 -20.71
C ILE A 589 -28.37 2.41 -20.02
N LEU A 590 -28.48 2.92 -18.81
CA LEU A 590 -29.67 2.82 -17.96
C LEU A 590 -30.88 3.59 -18.52
N ASN A 591 -30.64 4.70 -19.25
CA ASN A 591 -31.70 5.46 -19.90
C ASN A 591 -32.06 4.98 -21.31
N SER A 592 -31.37 3.96 -21.85
CA SER A 592 -31.73 3.35 -23.13
C SER A 592 -33.07 2.61 -23.04
N SER A 593 -33.81 2.54 -24.15
CA SER A 593 -34.94 1.61 -24.25
C SER A 593 -34.48 0.17 -24.12
N THR A 594 -33.29 -0.16 -24.63
CA THR A 594 -32.66 -1.49 -24.56
C THR A 594 -32.56 -2.01 -23.13
N TYR A 595 -32.02 -1.21 -22.20
CA TYR A 595 -31.96 -1.59 -20.78
C TYR A 595 -33.34 -1.73 -20.14
N GLN A 596 -34.34 -1.01 -20.66
CA GLN A 596 -35.70 -1.01 -20.12
C GLN A 596 -36.61 -2.08 -20.73
N LEU A 597 -36.10 -2.95 -21.60
CA LEU A 597 -36.88 -4.03 -22.20
C LEU A 597 -37.36 -5.05 -21.16
N SER A 598 -38.51 -5.65 -21.44
CA SER A 598 -39.06 -6.81 -20.76
C SER A 598 -38.18 -8.03 -20.97
N SER A 599 -38.15 -8.95 -20.00
CA SER A 599 -37.44 -10.24 -20.11
C SER A 599 -38.31 -11.38 -20.62
N LYS A 600 -39.59 -11.12 -20.94
CA LYS A 600 -40.55 -12.12 -21.39
C LYS A 600 -40.25 -12.58 -22.83
N GLY A 601 -40.66 -13.82 -23.13
CA GLY A 601 -40.63 -14.37 -24.49
C GLY A 601 -39.34 -15.09 -24.84
N MET A 602 -39.44 -15.83 -25.95
CA MET A 602 -38.34 -16.56 -26.58
C MET A 602 -38.31 -16.19 -28.07
N ASN A 603 -37.12 -16.22 -28.67
CA ASN A 603 -36.93 -15.93 -30.07
C ASN A 603 -35.97 -16.96 -30.66
N ASP A 604 -36.46 -17.79 -31.56
CA ASP A 604 -35.69 -18.91 -32.13
C ASP A 604 -34.52 -18.44 -33.00
N LYS A 605 -34.56 -17.18 -33.48
CA LYS A 605 -33.44 -16.59 -34.22
C LYS A 605 -32.29 -16.22 -33.28
N ASP A 606 -32.58 -15.68 -32.11
CA ASP A 606 -31.57 -15.26 -31.12
C ASP A 606 -31.91 -15.81 -29.72
N PRO A 607 -31.77 -17.13 -29.50
CA PRO A 607 -32.16 -17.76 -28.24
C PRO A 607 -31.27 -17.35 -27.07
N THR A 608 -30.01 -16.98 -27.34
CA THR A 608 -29.04 -16.52 -26.33
C THR A 608 -29.16 -15.03 -26.02
N ASN A 609 -30.01 -14.29 -26.75
CA ASN A 609 -30.20 -12.85 -26.62
C ASN A 609 -28.90 -12.05 -26.88
N ARG A 610 -28.05 -12.53 -27.80
CA ARG A 610 -26.77 -11.89 -28.17
C ARG A 610 -26.98 -10.51 -28.82
N LEU A 611 -28.11 -10.29 -29.48
CA LEU A 611 -28.47 -9.01 -30.09
C LEU A 611 -29.28 -8.09 -29.16
N HIS A 612 -29.49 -8.48 -27.90
CA HIS A 612 -30.21 -7.69 -26.88
C HIS A 612 -31.64 -7.29 -27.28
N TRP A 613 -32.40 -8.20 -27.90
CA TRP A 613 -33.82 -7.98 -28.22
C TRP A 613 -34.72 -8.00 -26.98
N LYS A 614 -34.22 -8.49 -25.84
CA LYS A 614 -34.87 -8.42 -24.52
C LYS A 614 -33.85 -8.14 -23.42
N TYR A 615 -34.32 -7.91 -22.20
CA TYR A 615 -33.45 -7.93 -21.02
C TYR A 615 -33.22 -9.36 -20.50
N SER A 616 -31.99 -9.71 -20.17
CA SER A 616 -31.64 -11.00 -19.56
C SER A 616 -31.82 -10.95 -18.04
N SER A 617 -32.80 -11.69 -17.50
CA SER A 617 -32.99 -11.78 -16.05
C SER A 617 -31.83 -12.54 -15.39
N ARG A 618 -31.32 -12.01 -14.27
CA ARG A 618 -30.32 -12.67 -13.42
C ARG A 618 -30.90 -13.10 -12.08
N ARG A 619 -30.26 -14.08 -11.45
CA ARG A 619 -30.51 -14.41 -10.04
C ARG A 619 -29.86 -13.34 -9.15
N LEU A 620 -30.45 -13.13 -7.98
CA LEU A 620 -29.77 -12.37 -6.94
C LEU A 620 -28.59 -13.18 -6.40
N THR A 621 -27.52 -12.50 -6.00
CA THR A 621 -26.40 -13.14 -5.30
C THR A 621 -26.78 -13.48 -3.86
N ALA A 622 -25.96 -14.29 -3.20
CA ALA A 622 -26.20 -14.66 -1.80
C ALA A 622 -26.18 -13.42 -0.88
N GLU A 623 -25.26 -12.50 -1.16
CA GLU A 623 -25.11 -11.22 -0.48
C GLU A 623 -26.35 -10.35 -0.68
N GLU A 624 -26.83 -10.18 -1.93
CA GLU A 624 -28.04 -9.40 -2.21
C GLU A 624 -29.28 -9.96 -1.50
N ILE A 625 -29.39 -11.29 -1.36
CA ILE A 625 -30.47 -11.94 -0.60
C ILE A 625 -30.34 -11.65 0.89
N TRP A 626 -29.14 -11.83 1.45
CA TRP A 626 -28.86 -11.60 2.86
C TRP A 626 -29.05 -10.12 3.25
N ASP A 627 -28.52 -9.21 2.46
CA ASP A 627 -28.66 -7.77 2.67
C ASP A 627 -30.12 -7.33 2.52
N SER A 628 -30.87 -7.94 1.60
CA SER A 628 -32.33 -7.72 1.52
C SER A 628 -33.04 -8.11 2.81
N TYR A 629 -32.66 -9.24 3.42
CA TYR A 629 -33.20 -9.65 4.72
C TYR A 629 -32.86 -8.61 5.79
N LEU A 630 -31.60 -8.22 5.91
CA LEU A 630 -31.14 -7.24 6.90
C LEU A 630 -31.80 -5.87 6.74
N VAL A 631 -32.00 -5.40 5.51
CA VAL A 631 -32.71 -4.13 5.24
C VAL A 631 -34.18 -4.24 5.63
N LEU A 632 -34.85 -5.34 5.28
CA LEU A 632 -36.27 -5.53 5.58
C LEU A 632 -36.56 -5.74 7.07
N THR A 633 -35.60 -6.25 7.83
CA THR A 633 -35.70 -6.44 9.30
C THR A 633 -35.12 -5.27 10.10
N ASN A 634 -34.67 -4.19 9.45
CA ASN A 634 -33.99 -3.04 10.07
C ASN A 634 -32.73 -3.43 10.88
N GLN A 635 -31.99 -4.45 10.43
CA GLN A 635 -30.75 -4.92 11.03
C GLN A 635 -29.50 -4.50 10.24
N MET A 636 -29.67 -3.94 9.04
CA MET A 636 -28.57 -3.51 8.19
C MET A 636 -27.78 -2.36 8.83
N LYS A 637 -26.45 -2.51 8.84
CA LYS A 637 -25.49 -1.48 9.23
C LYS A 637 -24.92 -0.84 7.97
N PHE A 638 -25.04 0.48 7.87
CA PHE A 638 -24.71 1.23 6.64
C PHE A 638 -23.35 1.91 6.70
N GLU A 639 -22.55 1.69 7.75
CA GLU A 639 -21.18 2.17 7.81
C GLU A 639 -20.35 1.58 6.67
N ILE A 640 -19.69 2.45 5.89
CA ILE A 640 -18.86 2.05 4.76
C ILE A 640 -17.41 1.94 5.21
N GLY A 641 -16.77 0.84 4.79
CA GLY A 641 -15.33 0.67 4.90
C GLY A 641 -14.83 0.31 6.29
N GLY A 642 -13.56 0.57 6.55
CA GLY A 642 -12.87 0.24 7.79
C GLY A 642 -12.28 -1.18 7.83
N PRO A 643 -11.59 -1.57 8.92
CA PRO A 643 -11.04 -2.91 9.05
C PRO A 643 -12.11 -4.01 8.88
N PRO A 644 -11.74 -5.19 8.35
CA PRO A 644 -12.69 -6.29 8.20
C PRO A 644 -13.27 -6.70 9.56
N VAL A 645 -14.55 -7.08 9.54
CA VAL A 645 -15.24 -7.63 10.71
C VAL A 645 -14.83 -9.08 10.90
N ARG A 646 -14.41 -9.42 12.12
CA ARG A 646 -14.11 -10.81 12.51
C ARG A 646 -15.16 -11.27 13.53
N PRO A 647 -16.04 -12.20 13.15
CA PRO A 647 -17.08 -12.64 14.06
C PRO A 647 -16.51 -13.46 15.21
N LYS A 648 -17.23 -13.51 16.33
CA LYS A 648 -16.91 -14.45 17.42
C LYS A 648 -16.93 -15.89 16.89
N MET A 649 -15.82 -16.61 17.07
CA MET A 649 -15.77 -18.04 16.75
C MET A 649 -16.75 -18.83 17.62
N PRO A 650 -17.61 -19.68 17.05
CA PRO A 650 -18.53 -20.51 17.82
C PRO A 650 -17.80 -21.46 18.76
N ASP A 651 -18.32 -21.63 19.98
CA ASP A 651 -17.69 -22.46 21.01
C ASP A 651 -17.51 -23.93 20.55
N ALA A 652 -18.45 -24.46 19.75
CA ALA A 652 -18.36 -25.80 19.18
C ALA A 652 -17.18 -25.98 18.20
N VAL A 653 -16.83 -24.92 17.45
CA VAL A 653 -15.65 -24.93 16.55
C VAL A 653 -14.36 -24.85 17.37
N LEU A 654 -14.36 -24.03 18.43
CA LEU A 654 -13.21 -23.93 19.32
C LEU A 654 -12.93 -25.26 20.05
N GLN A 655 -13.96 -25.98 20.48
CA GLN A 655 -13.81 -27.27 21.18
C GLN A 655 -13.12 -28.35 20.33
N THR A 656 -13.27 -28.30 19.00
CA THR A 656 -12.65 -29.26 18.07
C THR A 656 -11.35 -28.75 17.43
N SER A 657 -10.97 -27.49 17.69
CA SER A 657 -9.77 -26.88 17.14
C SER A 657 -8.48 -27.39 17.80
N SER A 658 -7.42 -27.60 17.01
CA SER A 658 -6.09 -27.95 17.53
C SER A 658 -5.41 -26.80 18.28
N ARG A 659 -5.86 -25.55 18.05
CA ARG A 659 -5.31 -24.34 18.66
C ARG A 659 -6.44 -23.38 19.10
N PRO A 660 -7.29 -23.76 20.07
CA PRO A 660 -8.49 -22.99 20.44
C PRO A 660 -8.18 -21.61 21.00
N ARG A 661 -6.96 -21.40 21.53
CA ARG A 661 -6.49 -20.11 22.06
C ARG A 661 -5.77 -19.24 21.03
N ASN A 662 -5.57 -19.73 19.81
CA ASN A 662 -4.86 -19.03 18.74
C ASN A 662 -5.77 -18.76 17.54
N VAL A 663 -6.99 -18.29 17.83
CA VAL A 663 -7.94 -17.78 16.83
C VAL A 663 -7.88 -16.25 16.80
N TRP A 664 -8.45 -15.64 15.77
CA TRP A 664 -8.52 -14.18 15.71
C TRP A 664 -9.38 -13.62 16.86
N PRO A 665 -9.00 -12.47 17.44
CA PRO A 665 -9.88 -11.76 18.34
C PRO A 665 -11.10 -11.25 17.55
N PRO A 666 -12.32 -11.32 18.12
CA PRO A 666 -13.49 -10.74 17.49
C PRO A 666 -13.33 -9.23 17.37
N SER A 667 -13.94 -8.64 16.34
CA SER A 667 -13.97 -7.19 16.20
C SER A 667 -14.73 -6.54 17.38
N PRO A 668 -14.36 -5.34 17.82
CA PRO A 668 -15.09 -4.64 18.88
C PRO A 668 -16.46 -4.14 18.39
N GLY A 669 -17.44 -4.07 19.30
CA GLY A 669 -18.79 -3.55 19.06
C GLY A 669 -19.80 -4.60 18.58
N ASP A 670 -21.07 -4.18 18.44
CA ASP A 670 -22.21 -5.05 18.07
C ASP A 670 -22.14 -5.59 16.62
N SER A 671 -21.03 -5.34 15.91
CA SER A 671 -20.83 -5.74 14.52
C SER A 671 -20.13 -7.09 14.41
N ALA A 672 -19.67 -7.67 15.53
CA ALA A 672 -18.91 -8.92 15.61
C ALA A 672 -19.71 -10.13 16.13
#